data_AF-T0XUS7-F1
#
_entry.id   AF-T0XUS7-F1
#
_cell.length_a   1.000
_cell.length_b   1.000
_cell.length_c   1.000
_cell.angle_alpha   90.00
_cell.angle_beta   90.00
_cell.angle_gamma   90.00
#
_symmetry.space_group_name_H-M   'P 1'
#
loop_
_entity.id
_entity.type
_entity.pdbx_description
1 polymer ?
#
loop_
_entity_poly.entity_id
_entity_poly.type
_entity_poly.pdbx_seq_one_letter_code
_entity_poly.pdbx_strand_id
1 'polypeptide(L)'
;MQSLDLKTLLSLVWLAVRRYKIVAVLTFFLILTPAVLVAMTKKPVYVAQATVLIKENNYASSDLGNHLHTPRGLGIQFAILKSQYLAGRVVDNLPKDTLRDLEEHAEYNDFQGKLINLIRTTLGRPPIVTDPRTRASMELRNARMGFHALGRGGIIRIEGESVDPNVALSLVNAYIDAFRETSSHFALEQQADLDKSLSLQILNARSLLKKSEEDLLDYQNRLQKKSGKKHPVDVSSYLSQESGMLESLRARKAMLLLRETESHPDVLMLTQEIHQLERKVGALHSMTGENGQVDVSGSAWENFLESNIRMDKGLLSDLEQERSSARITADSNLENLIVIDPATRPTRPEMAKGLKVGLMGVAGGLGGAVAVPFLLVFFRRPVQGESHIKNLSGLPNFSNVPRVPPRFLPEKNGYRIPRVDQKADVESVWVFQKEFESMFYRLKKLFKHQNGHVMLVTSAGPDEGKSMTVLNLALTMARFGNRVIVVDADTIRGHLQQSLRVWNSYSAEVFLPKGEEAPRPIDWSEGNIAVVTVPKEGGSFWSEHPESEISKWFEILRFQSDFVIIDSAPVLASTDLMGLASFVDGVLVVARNSFTRERDFLRMGGILTEHNFEIMGTLLNDSKSPHIQYSYGYTPDKDEHRKKERKAG
;
A
#
# COMPACT_ATOMS: atom_id res chain seq x y z
N MET A 1 11.78 1.73 17.42
CA MET A 1 11.91 2.47 16.15
C MET A 1 11.96 3.95 16.48
N GLN A 2 13.14 4.57 16.42
CA GLN A 2 13.28 6.03 16.61
C GLN A 2 12.53 6.73 15.47
N SER A 3 11.73 7.75 15.79
CA SER A 3 11.05 8.58 14.80
C SER A 3 12.09 9.23 13.89
N LEU A 4 12.18 8.79 12.65
CA LEU A 4 13.02 9.44 11.64
C LEU A 4 12.47 10.85 11.43
N ASP A 5 13.26 11.86 11.82
CA ASP A 5 12.94 13.27 11.60
C ASP A 5 12.76 13.53 10.10
N LEU A 6 11.70 14.26 9.72
CA LEU A 6 11.34 14.55 8.33
C LEU A 6 12.51 15.15 7.54
N LYS A 7 13.35 15.95 8.20
CA LYS A 7 14.56 16.55 7.61
C LYS A 7 15.59 15.50 7.20
N THR A 8 15.76 14.44 8.01
CA THR A 8 16.70 13.35 7.71
C THR A 8 16.20 12.52 6.52
N LEU A 9 14.90 12.28 6.45
CA LEU A 9 14.27 11.55 5.36
C LEU A 9 14.40 12.32 4.03
N LEU A 10 14.14 13.63 4.04
CA LEU A 10 14.35 14.50 2.88
C LEU A 10 15.83 14.55 2.43
N SER A 11 16.79 14.60 3.36
CA SER A 11 18.21 14.57 3.00
C SER A 11 18.63 13.24 2.38
N LEU A 12 18.06 12.12 2.83
CA LEU A 12 18.33 10.79 2.29
C LEU A 12 17.76 10.66 0.88
N VAL A 13 16.53 11.13 0.66
CA VAL A 13 15.90 11.17 -0.66
C VAL A 13 16.75 12.00 -1.63
N TRP A 14 17.18 13.20 -1.22
CA TRP A 14 18.00 14.06 -2.06
C TRP A 14 19.36 13.43 -2.41
N LEU A 15 20.03 12.82 -1.41
CA LEU A 15 21.29 12.12 -1.61
C LEU A 15 21.12 10.92 -2.55
N ALA A 16 20.01 10.18 -2.41
CA ALA A 16 19.70 9.02 -3.22
C ALA A 16 19.48 9.38 -4.69
N VAL A 17 18.62 10.37 -4.95
CA VAL A 17 18.38 10.87 -6.31
C VAL A 17 19.66 11.44 -6.91
N ARG A 18 20.49 12.16 -6.14
CA ARG A 18 21.77 12.70 -6.61
C ARG A 18 22.79 11.62 -6.95
N ARG A 19 22.81 10.51 -6.20
CA ARG A 19 23.73 9.39 -6.43
C ARG A 19 23.31 8.51 -7.60
N TYR A 20 22.01 8.33 -7.79
CA TYR A 20 21.43 7.43 -8.81
C TYR A 20 20.62 8.19 -9.88
N LYS A 21 21.12 9.36 -10.33
CA LYS A 21 20.44 10.21 -11.32
C LYS A 21 20.06 9.46 -12.59
N ILE A 22 20.96 8.62 -13.10
CA ILE A 22 20.72 7.83 -14.32
C ILE A 22 19.57 6.85 -14.09
N VAL A 23 19.55 6.15 -12.94
CA VAL A 23 18.47 5.21 -12.59
C VAL A 23 17.14 5.96 -12.45
N ALA A 24 17.13 7.13 -11.81
CA ALA A 24 15.94 7.96 -11.66
C ALA A 24 15.36 8.39 -13.02
N VAL A 25 16.22 8.78 -13.96
CA VAL A 25 15.80 9.17 -15.32
C VAL A 25 15.29 7.96 -16.10
N LEU A 26 15.98 6.82 -16.02
CA LEU A 26 15.54 5.59 -16.69
C LEU A 26 14.19 5.11 -16.16
N THR A 27 13.97 5.12 -14.85
CA THR A 27 12.67 4.71 -14.27
C THR A 27 11.55 5.68 -14.63
N PHE A 28 11.83 7.00 -14.68
CA PHE A 28 10.87 7.98 -15.16
C PHE A 28 10.39 7.66 -16.58
N PHE A 29 11.32 7.48 -17.53
CA PHE A 29 10.96 7.20 -18.93
C PHE A 29 10.39 5.81 -19.15
N LEU A 30 10.82 4.82 -18.37
CA LEU A 30 10.26 3.47 -18.40
C LEU A 30 8.76 3.45 -18.06
N ILE A 31 8.31 4.33 -17.15
CA ILE A 31 6.90 4.45 -16.75
C ILE A 31 6.15 5.43 -17.67
N LEU A 32 6.78 6.56 -18.02
CA LEU A 32 6.13 7.61 -18.81
C LEU A 32 5.84 7.15 -20.24
N THR A 33 6.80 6.50 -20.92
CA THR A 33 6.69 6.20 -22.35
C THR A 33 5.50 5.29 -22.68
N PRO A 34 5.28 4.16 -21.96
CA PRO A 34 4.09 3.34 -22.16
C PRO A 34 2.79 4.08 -21.85
N ALA A 35 2.78 4.90 -20.80
CA ALA A 35 1.58 5.66 -20.41
C ALA A 35 1.20 6.71 -21.46
N VAL A 36 2.18 7.42 -22.03
CA VAL A 36 1.96 8.37 -23.14
C VAL A 36 1.48 7.63 -24.39
N LEU A 37 2.07 6.47 -24.72
CA LEU A 37 1.65 5.67 -25.88
C LEU A 37 0.19 5.20 -25.73
N VAL A 38 -0.19 4.73 -24.54
CA VAL A 38 -1.59 4.39 -24.23
C VAL A 38 -2.49 5.62 -24.28
N ALA A 39 -2.04 6.76 -23.76
CA ALA A 39 -2.81 8.01 -23.83
C ALA A 39 -3.07 8.46 -25.27
N MET A 40 -2.08 8.33 -26.18
CA MET A 40 -2.21 8.69 -27.60
C MET A 40 -3.11 7.74 -28.40
N THR A 41 -3.27 6.50 -27.96
CA THR A 41 -4.16 5.52 -28.62
C THR A 41 -5.62 5.66 -28.18
N LYS A 42 -5.92 6.44 -27.13
CA LYS A 42 -7.30 6.69 -26.69
C LYS A 42 -7.97 7.71 -27.60
N LYS A 43 -9.03 7.27 -28.28
CA LYS A 43 -9.87 8.14 -29.11
C LYS A 43 -10.65 9.15 -28.24
N PRO A 44 -10.93 10.35 -28.77
CA PRO A 44 -11.85 11.28 -28.14
C PRO A 44 -13.26 10.68 -28.07
N VAL A 45 -13.98 10.95 -26.98
CA VAL A 45 -15.34 10.44 -26.74
C VAL A 45 -16.32 11.61 -26.72
N TYR A 46 -17.50 11.42 -27.28
CA TYR A 46 -18.60 12.37 -27.28
C TYR A 46 -19.61 11.97 -26.22
N VAL A 47 -20.08 12.95 -25.44
CA VAL A 47 -21.05 12.75 -24.37
C VAL A 47 -22.36 13.41 -24.74
N ALA A 48 -23.41 12.61 -24.90
CA ALA A 48 -24.78 13.10 -24.99
C ALA A 48 -25.39 13.09 -23.57
N GLN A 49 -26.17 14.12 -23.24
CA GLN A 49 -26.81 14.21 -21.93
C GLN A 49 -28.28 14.56 -22.09
N ALA A 50 -29.13 14.00 -21.24
CA ALA A 50 -30.53 14.36 -21.09
C ALA A 50 -30.88 14.50 -19.62
N THR A 51 -31.81 15.41 -19.32
CA THR A 51 -32.31 15.60 -17.97
C THR A 51 -33.75 15.14 -17.90
N VAL A 52 -34.03 14.22 -16.99
CA VAL A 52 -35.36 13.65 -16.77
C VAL A 52 -35.81 13.91 -15.33
N LEU A 53 -37.09 14.22 -15.14
CA LEU A 53 -37.75 14.27 -13.86
C LEU A 53 -38.52 12.97 -13.65
N ILE A 54 -38.17 12.27 -12.59
CA ILE A 54 -38.94 11.17 -12.07
C ILE A 54 -39.91 11.73 -11.03
N LYS A 55 -41.21 11.54 -11.28
CA LYS A 55 -42.23 11.86 -10.27
C LYS A 55 -42.22 10.81 -9.17
N GLU A 56 -42.36 11.27 -7.92
CA GLU A 56 -42.67 10.38 -6.81
C GLU A 56 -44.14 9.95 -6.92
N ASN A 57 -44.37 8.64 -7.00
CA ASN A 57 -45.72 8.10 -7.08
C ASN A 57 -46.23 7.78 -5.68
N ASN A 58 -47.06 8.67 -5.15
CA ASN A 58 -47.90 8.37 -3.99
C ASN A 58 -49.20 7.78 -4.53
N TYR A 59 -49.26 6.44 -4.61
CA TYR A 59 -50.46 5.73 -5.09
C TYR A 59 -51.60 5.74 -4.07
N ALA A 60 -51.29 6.01 -2.81
CA ALA A 60 -52.26 6.25 -1.75
C ALA A 60 -52.48 7.74 -1.57
N SER A 61 -53.76 8.15 -1.53
CA SER A 61 -54.14 9.55 -1.34
C SER A 61 -54.34 9.89 0.14
N SER A 62 -54.48 8.87 1.00
CA SER A 62 -54.69 8.99 2.44
C SER A 62 -53.52 8.43 3.26
N ASP A 63 -53.42 8.87 4.52
CA ASP A 63 -52.48 8.34 5.52
C ASP A 63 -52.67 6.82 5.72
N LEU A 64 -53.92 6.35 5.62
CA LEU A 64 -54.28 4.93 5.68
C LEU A 64 -53.65 4.13 4.53
N GLY A 65 -53.75 4.61 3.29
CA GLY A 65 -53.12 3.94 2.14
C GLY A 65 -51.59 3.97 2.18
N ASN A 66 -50.99 5.05 2.71
CA ASN A 66 -49.54 5.17 2.89
C ASN A 66 -49.00 4.23 3.99
N HIS A 67 -49.83 3.87 4.97
CA HIS A 67 -49.49 2.85 5.98
C HIS A 67 -49.69 1.42 5.46
N LEU A 68 -50.64 1.21 4.55
CA LEU A 68 -50.88 -0.09 3.91
C LEU A 68 -49.77 -0.47 2.92
N HIS A 69 -49.16 0.53 2.28
CA HIS A 69 -48.05 0.33 1.33
C HIS A 69 -46.98 1.40 1.52
N THR A 70 -45.74 0.98 1.80
CA THR A 70 -44.61 1.92 1.84
C THR A 70 -44.37 2.49 0.43
N PRO A 71 -44.36 3.81 0.25
CA PRO A 71 -44.00 4.40 -1.04
C PRO A 71 -42.60 3.94 -1.41
N ARG A 72 -42.46 3.24 -2.54
CA ARG A 72 -41.16 2.83 -3.07
C ARG A 72 -40.44 4.09 -3.57
N GLY A 73 -39.52 4.61 -2.75
CA GLY A 73 -38.85 5.89 -3.01
C GLY A 73 -37.97 5.91 -4.27
N LEU A 74 -37.51 7.12 -4.63
CA LEU A 74 -36.61 7.43 -5.75
C LEU A 74 -35.38 6.51 -5.85
N GLY A 75 -34.93 5.90 -4.74
CA GLY A 75 -33.82 4.94 -4.71
C GLY A 75 -34.05 3.68 -5.55
N ILE A 76 -35.29 3.15 -5.62
CA ILE A 76 -35.59 1.96 -6.43
C ILE A 76 -35.56 2.33 -7.92
N GLN A 77 -36.11 3.48 -8.29
CA GLN A 77 -36.07 3.95 -9.68
C GLN A 77 -34.64 4.18 -10.16
N PHE A 78 -33.78 4.73 -9.30
CA PHE A 78 -32.35 4.85 -9.57
C PHE A 78 -31.65 3.48 -9.67
N ALA A 79 -32.06 2.49 -8.86
CA ALA A 79 -31.54 1.13 -8.96
C ALA A 79 -31.98 0.43 -10.26
N ILE A 80 -33.21 0.66 -10.73
CA ILE A 80 -33.70 0.17 -12.03
C ILE A 80 -32.87 0.77 -13.17
N LEU A 81 -32.59 2.08 -13.13
CA LEU A 81 -31.72 2.75 -14.11
C LEU A 81 -30.32 2.11 -14.20
N LYS A 82 -29.77 1.67 -13.06
CA LYS A 82 -28.46 1.00 -13.00
C LYS A 82 -28.53 -0.53 -13.16
N SER A 83 -29.72 -1.09 -13.35
CA SER A 83 -29.92 -2.54 -13.37
C SER A 83 -29.37 -3.16 -14.65
N GLN A 84 -28.88 -4.39 -14.54
CA GLN A 84 -28.47 -5.18 -15.71
C GLN A 84 -29.66 -5.51 -16.61
N TYR A 85 -30.85 -5.65 -16.03
CA TYR A 85 -32.08 -5.92 -16.78
C TYR A 85 -32.39 -4.79 -17.76
N LEU A 86 -32.38 -3.54 -17.30
CA LEU A 86 -32.63 -2.38 -18.17
C LEU A 86 -31.56 -2.26 -19.26
N ALA A 87 -30.28 -2.41 -18.89
CA ALA A 87 -29.18 -2.39 -19.85
C ALA A 87 -29.35 -3.46 -20.94
N GLY A 88 -29.81 -4.67 -20.58
CA GLY A 88 -30.13 -5.74 -21.53
C GLY A 88 -31.25 -5.36 -22.49
N ARG A 89 -32.37 -4.80 -21.97
CA ARG A 89 -33.48 -4.35 -22.84
C ARG A 89 -33.07 -3.24 -23.80
N VAL A 90 -32.19 -2.34 -23.35
CA VAL A 90 -31.64 -1.30 -24.22
C VAL A 90 -30.86 -1.96 -25.36
N VAL A 91 -30.00 -2.95 -25.09
CA VAL A 91 -29.27 -3.69 -26.14
C VAL A 91 -30.22 -4.29 -27.18
N ASP A 92 -31.35 -4.87 -26.75
CA ASP A 92 -32.31 -5.49 -27.65
C ASP A 92 -33.01 -4.47 -28.58
N ASN A 93 -33.15 -3.22 -28.14
CA ASN A 93 -33.85 -2.15 -28.86
C ASN A 93 -32.90 -1.17 -29.59
N LEU A 94 -31.58 -1.37 -29.51
CA LEU A 94 -30.62 -0.49 -30.16
C LEU A 94 -30.56 -0.71 -31.67
N PRO A 95 -30.37 0.35 -32.48
CA PRO A 95 -30.09 0.22 -33.89
C PRO A 95 -28.84 -0.66 -34.13
N LYS A 96 -28.86 -1.47 -35.19
CA LYS A 96 -27.75 -2.39 -35.52
C LYS A 96 -26.39 -1.70 -35.61
N ASP A 97 -26.36 -0.46 -36.11
CA ASP A 97 -25.13 0.34 -36.23
C ASP A 97 -24.56 0.75 -34.86
N THR A 98 -25.44 1.03 -33.90
CA THR A 98 -25.03 1.34 -32.50
C THR A 98 -24.52 0.10 -31.79
N LEU A 99 -25.16 -1.05 -32.02
CA LEU A 99 -24.71 -2.33 -31.46
C LEU A 99 -23.33 -2.72 -31.99
N ARG A 100 -23.06 -2.46 -33.27
CA ARG A 100 -21.74 -2.68 -33.87
C ARG A 100 -20.65 -1.80 -33.25
N ASP A 101 -20.95 -0.53 -32.93
CA ASP A 101 -20.01 0.35 -32.23
C ASP A 101 -19.66 -0.16 -30.82
N LEU A 102 -20.64 -0.67 -30.07
CA LEU A 102 -20.42 -1.27 -28.75
C LEU A 102 -19.51 -2.51 -28.80
N GLU A 103 -19.55 -3.27 -29.90
CA GLU A 103 -18.71 -4.45 -30.11
C GLU A 103 -17.30 -4.10 -30.61
N GLU A 104 -17.20 -3.19 -31.58
CA GLU A 104 -15.93 -2.80 -32.21
C GLU A 104 -15.07 -1.89 -31.32
N HIS A 105 -15.70 -1.06 -30.47
CA HIS A 105 -15.01 -0.06 -29.66
C HIS A 105 -15.21 -0.26 -28.15
N ALA A 106 -15.23 -1.48 -27.63
CA ALA A 106 -15.41 -1.72 -26.18
C ALA A 106 -14.38 -0.96 -25.31
N GLU A 107 -14.86 -0.12 -24.38
CA GLU A 107 -14.08 0.65 -23.43
C GLU A 107 -13.95 -0.04 -22.07
N TYR A 108 -14.90 -0.91 -21.70
CA TYR A 108 -14.82 -1.72 -20.50
C TYR A 108 -13.73 -2.79 -20.63
N ASN A 109 -12.73 -2.70 -19.77
CA ASN A 109 -11.68 -3.72 -19.65
C ASN A 109 -11.97 -4.63 -18.44
N ASP A 110 -12.45 -5.83 -18.72
CA ASP A 110 -12.56 -6.88 -17.70
C ASP A 110 -11.18 -7.48 -17.37
N PHE A 111 -10.47 -6.84 -16.45
CA PHE A 111 -9.15 -7.31 -16.00
C PHE A 111 -9.22 -8.68 -15.30
N GLN A 112 -10.30 -8.94 -14.56
CA GLN A 112 -10.48 -10.21 -13.85
C GLN A 112 -10.73 -11.35 -14.83
N GLY A 113 -11.65 -11.16 -15.78
CA GLY A 113 -11.91 -12.14 -16.84
C GLY A 113 -10.68 -12.41 -17.70
N LYS A 114 -9.90 -11.38 -18.06
CA LYS A 114 -8.64 -11.53 -18.80
C LYS A 114 -7.59 -12.31 -18.00
N LEU A 115 -7.45 -12.05 -16.70
CA LEU A 115 -6.51 -12.78 -15.84
C LEU A 115 -6.93 -14.25 -15.65
N ILE A 116 -8.22 -14.50 -15.42
CA ILE A 116 -8.78 -15.85 -15.29
C ILE A 116 -8.60 -16.61 -16.61
N ASN A 117 -8.86 -15.97 -17.76
CA ASN A 117 -8.65 -16.58 -19.06
C ASN A 117 -7.16 -16.82 -19.35
N LEU A 118 -6.27 -15.90 -18.97
CA LEU A 118 -4.82 -16.11 -19.07
C LEU A 118 -4.40 -17.35 -18.26
N ILE A 119 -4.81 -17.44 -17.00
CA ILE A 119 -4.54 -18.59 -16.12
C ILE A 119 -5.11 -19.89 -16.73
N ARG A 120 -6.35 -19.87 -17.21
CA ARG A 120 -6.99 -21.04 -17.84
C ARG A 120 -6.25 -21.48 -19.10
N THR A 121 -5.86 -20.54 -19.96
CA THR A 121 -5.10 -20.85 -21.19
C THR A 121 -3.72 -21.41 -20.88
N THR A 122 -3.02 -20.88 -19.86
CA THR A 122 -1.75 -21.45 -19.39
C THR A 122 -1.89 -22.84 -18.78
N LEU A 123 -3.09 -23.19 -18.29
CA LEU A 123 -3.44 -24.51 -17.75
C LEU A 123 -4.10 -25.43 -18.81
N GLY A 124 -4.09 -25.06 -20.09
CA GLY A 124 -4.66 -25.85 -21.19
C GLY A 124 -6.19 -25.94 -21.21
N ARG A 125 -6.89 -25.10 -20.44
CA ARG A 125 -8.37 -25.04 -20.41
C ARG A 125 -8.89 -23.98 -21.40
N PRO A 126 -10.03 -24.22 -22.06
CA PRO A 126 -10.62 -23.23 -22.96
C PRO A 126 -11.02 -21.96 -22.19
N PRO A 127 -10.87 -20.77 -22.80
CA PRO A 127 -11.27 -19.50 -22.21
C PRO A 127 -12.79 -19.44 -22.04
N ILE A 128 -13.25 -18.73 -21.02
CA ILE A 128 -14.67 -18.43 -20.85
C ILE A 128 -15.01 -17.33 -21.85
N VAL A 129 -15.81 -17.67 -22.87
CA VAL A 129 -16.33 -16.71 -23.84
C VAL A 129 -17.67 -16.19 -23.30
N THR A 130 -17.72 -14.91 -22.94
CA THR A 130 -18.96 -14.24 -22.57
C THR A 130 -19.81 -14.01 -23.82
N ASP A 131 -21.09 -14.33 -23.73
CA ASP A 131 -22.08 -14.02 -24.77
C ASP A 131 -22.02 -12.53 -25.20
N PRO A 132 -22.01 -12.19 -26.49
CA PRO A 132 -21.92 -10.82 -26.98
C PRO A 132 -22.94 -9.86 -26.34
N ARG A 133 -24.17 -10.32 -26.08
CA ARG A 133 -25.21 -9.51 -25.42
C ARG A 133 -24.86 -9.17 -23.97
N THR A 134 -24.36 -10.16 -23.24
CA THR A 134 -23.92 -9.96 -21.85
C THR A 134 -22.75 -8.98 -21.80
N ARG A 135 -21.85 -9.05 -22.78
CA ARG A 135 -20.74 -8.10 -22.90
C ARG A 135 -21.22 -6.69 -23.22
N ALA A 136 -22.16 -6.53 -24.16
CA ALA A 136 -22.74 -5.24 -24.52
C ALA A 136 -23.49 -4.59 -23.34
N SER A 137 -24.26 -5.37 -22.56
CA SER A 137 -24.95 -4.83 -21.37
C SER A 137 -23.97 -4.44 -20.25
N MET A 138 -22.87 -5.18 -20.06
CA MET A 138 -21.80 -4.79 -19.13
C MET A 138 -21.07 -3.52 -19.59
N GLU A 139 -20.80 -3.38 -20.89
CA GLU A 139 -20.21 -2.19 -21.50
C GLU A 139 -21.10 -0.96 -21.27
N LEU A 140 -22.41 -1.09 -21.54
CA LEU A 140 -23.38 -0.02 -21.30
C LEU A 140 -23.38 0.43 -19.84
N ARG A 141 -23.45 -0.52 -18.90
CA ARG A 141 -23.56 -0.22 -17.48
C ARG A 141 -22.28 0.36 -16.87
N ASN A 142 -21.11 -0.16 -17.25
CA ASN A 142 -19.87 0.12 -16.54
C ASN A 142 -18.99 1.17 -17.22
N ALA A 143 -19.18 1.45 -18.52
CA ALA A 143 -18.27 2.29 -19.29
C ALA A 143 -18.96 3.36 -20.14
N ARG A 144 -20.21 3.15 -20.57
CA ARG A 144 -20.88 4.03 -21.56
C ARG A 144 -22.00 4.89 -20.99
N MET A 145 -22.66 4.50 -19.90
CA MET A 145 -23.77 5.25 -19.33
C MET A 145 -23.47 5.76 -17.92
N GLY A 146 -23.76 7.04 -17.69
CA GLY A 146 -23.68 7.73 -16.39
C GLY A 146 -25.06 8.16 -15.91
N PHE A 147 -25.30 8.03 -14.60
CA PHE A 147 -26.56 8.45 -13.97
C PHE A 147 -26.27 9.28 -12.73
N HIS A 148 -26.67 10.56 -12.77
CA HIS A 148 -26.38 11.54 -11.73
C HIS A 148 -27.67 12.19 -11.22
N ALA A 149 -27.95 12.04 -9.92
CA ALA A 149 -29.08 12.73 -9.29
C ALA A 149 -28.71 14.21 -9.06
N LEU A 150 -29.58 15.12 -9.52
CA LEU A 150 -29.41 16.57 -9.38
C LEU A 150 -30.30 17.07 -8.24
N GLY A 151 -29.79 17.02 -7.00
CA GLY A 151 -30.51 17.50 -5.81
C GLY A 151 -31.56 16.51 -5.25
N ARG A 152 -32.51 17.02 -4.46
CA ARG A 152 -33.52 16.22 -3.71
C ARG A 152 -34.90 16.13 -4.38
N GLY A 153 -34.99 16.31 -5.70
CA GLY A 153 -36.28 16.46 -6.40
C GLY A 153 -36.58 15.46 -7.51
N GLY A 154 -35.97 14.26 -7.50
CA GLY A 154 -36.21 13.25 -8.55
C GLY A 154 -35.65 13.61 -9.94
N ILE A 155 -34.85 14.67 -10.05
CA ILE A 155 -34.19 15.07 -11.29
C ILE A 155 -32.93 14.23 -11.48
N ILE A 156 -32.84 13.55 -12.61
CA ILE A 156 -31.71 12.69 -12.98
C ILE A 156 -31.15 13.14 -14.31
N ARG A 157 -29.83 13.33 -14.34
CA ARG A 157 -29.06 13.47 -15.58
C ARG A 157 -28.59 12.10 -16.04
N ILE A 158 -28.95 11.76 -17.28
CA ILE A 158 -28.53 10.55 -17.97
C ILE A 158 -27.48 10.98 -19.00
N GLU A 159 -26.29 10.39 -18.91
CA GLU A 159 -25.16 10.67 -19.81
C GLU A 159 -24.81 9.41 -20.58
N GLY A 160 -24.60 9.53 -21.89
CA GLY A 160 -24.21 8.45 -22.78
C GLY A 160 -22.94 8.81 -23.55
N GLU A 161 -21.95 7.94 -23.52
CA GLU A 161 -20.61 8.19 -24.05
C GLU A 161 -20.28 7.26 -25.22
N SER A 162 -19.96 7.81 -26.40
CA SER A 162 -19.47 7.02 -27.56
C SER A 162 -18.44 7.79 -28.38
N VAL A 163 -17.63 7.06 -29.16
CA VAL A 163 -16.71 7.63 -30.16
C VAL A 163 -17.49 8.30 -31.30
N ASP A 164 -18.71 7.87 -31.58
CA ASP A 164 -19.61 8.51 -32.54
C ASP A 164 -20.68 9.36 -31.80
N PRO A 165 -20.82 10.66 -32.11
CA PRO A 165 -21.83 11.52 -31.50
C PRO A 165 -23.28 11.05 -31.74
N ASN A 166 -23.57 10.36 -32.85
CA ASN A 166 -24.90 9.83 -33.14
C ASN A 166 -25.23 8.61 -32.28
N VAL A 167 -24.22 7.77 -32.04
CA VAL A 167 -24.35 6.62 -31.16
C VAL A 167 -24.59 7.08 -29.72
N ALA A 168 -23.81 8.06 -29.22
CA ALA A 168 -24.01 8.65 -27.90
C ALA A 168 -25.45 9.15 -27.69
N LEU A 169 -26.00 9.87 -28.68
CA LEU A 169 -27.39 10.33 -28.67
C LEU A 169 -28.39 9.17 -28.65
N SER A 170 -28.16 8.16 -29.50
CA SER A 170 -29.04 6.99 -29.62
C SER A 170 -29.08 6.17 -28.33
N LEU A 171 -27.94 6.05 -27.63
CA LEU A 171 -27.85 5.38 -26.33
C LEU A 171 -28.72 6.06 -25.27
N VAL A 172 -28.64 7.38 -25.15
CA VAL A 172 -29.44 8.13 -24.15
C VAL A 172 -30.93 8.04 -24.45
N ASN A 173 -31.33 8.21 -25.71
CA ASN A 173 -32.74 8.10 -26.12
C ASN A 173 -33.28 6.68 -25.87
N ALA A 174 -32.54 5.65 -26.29
CA ALA A 174 -32.94 4.26 -26.05
C ALA A 174 -33.05 3.93 -24.56
N TYR A 175 -32.18 4.49 -23.71
CA TYR A 175 -32.29 4.35 -22.26
C TYR A 175 -33.53 5.05 -21.68
N ILE A 176 -33.86 6.25 -22.14
CA ILE A 176 -35.06 6.97 -21.72
C ILE A 176 -36.31 6.19 -22.10
N ASP A 177 -36.38 5.70 -23.33
CA ASP A 177 -37.54 4.95 -23.83
C ASP A 177 -37.69 3.61 -23.10
N ALA A 178 -36.59 2.86 -22.95
CA ALA A 178 -36.59 1.62 -22.19
C ALA A 178 -36.93 1.85 -20.72
N PHE A 179 -36.46 2.94 -20.11
CA PHE A 179 -36.80 3.25 -18.72
C PHE A 179 -38.25 3.65 -18.58
N ARG A 180 -38.78 4.48 -19.49
CA ARG A 180 -40.19 4.89 -19.53
C ARG A 180 -41.10 3.66 -19.56
N GLU A 181 -40.87 2.75 -20.48
CA GLU A 181 -41.68 1.53 -20.61
C GLU A 181 -41.55 0.62 -19.38
N THR A 182 -40.33 0.40 -18.87
CA THR A 182 -40.10 -0.44 -17.68
C THR A 182 -40.79 0.15 -16.45
N SER A 183 -40.66 1.47 -16.25
CA SER A 183 -41.25 2.18 -15.12
C SER A 183 -42.78 2.16 -15.18
N SER A 184 -43.37 2.37 -16.36
CA SER A 184 -44.83 2.25 -16.56
C SER A 184 -45.32 0.82 -16.31
N HIS A 185 -44.60 -0.21 -16.73
CA HIS A 185 -44.98 -1.60 -16.43
C HIS A 185 -44.97 -1.89 -14.92
N PHE A 186 -43.91 -1.49 -14.20
CA PHE A 186 -43.85 -1.64 -12.75
C PHE A 186 -44.90 -0.81 -12.01
N ALA A 187 -45.30 0.34 -12.56
CA ALA A 187 -46.37 1.16 -12.01
C ALA A 187 -47.73 0.45 -12.13
N LEU A 188 -48.03 -0.12 -13.29
CA LEU A 188 -49.25 -0.89 -13.53
C LEU A 188 -49.32 -2.14 -12.65
N GLU A 189 -48.20 -2.85 -12.48
CA GLU A 189 -48.13 -4.03 -11.60
C GLU A 189 -48.39 -3.64 -10.13
N GLN A 190 -47.77 -2.57 -9.64
CA GLN A 190 -48.01 -2.07 -8.28
C GLN A 190 -49.46 -1.62 -8.06
N GLN A 191 -50.07 -0.99 -9.06
CA GLN A 191 -51.48 -0.61 -9.01
C GLN A 191 -52.39 -1.84 -8.95
N ALA A 192 -52.12 -2.87 -9.77
CA ALA A 192 -52.90 -4.10 -9.77
C ALA A 192 -52.83 -4.81 -8.42
N ASP A 193 -51.64 -4.86 -7.80
CA ASP A 193 -51.45 -5.43 -6.47
C ASP A 193 -52.20 -4.64 -5.38
N LEU A 194 -52.16 -3.31 -5.44
CA LEU A 194 -52.88 -2.43 -4.52
C LEU A 194 -54.41 -2.56 -4.68
N ASP A 195 -54.93 -2.56 -5.91
CA ASP A 195 -56.36 -2.78 -6.17
C ASP A 195 -56.81 -4.16 -5.68
N LYS A 196 -55.99 -5.19 -5.89
CA LYS A 196 -56.25 -6.54 -5.39
C LYS A 196 -56.28 -6.57 -3.86
N SER A 197 -55.31 -5.94 -3.20
CA SER A 197 -55.24 -5.84 -1.73
C SER A 197 -56.47 -5.13 -1.16
N LEU A 198 -56.80 -3.94 -1.68
CA LEU A 198 -57.99 -3.19 -1.27
C LEU A 198 -59.28 -3.96 -1.57
N SER A 199 -59.37 -4.69 -2.68
CA SER A 199 -60.52 -5.52 -3.00
C SER A 199 -60.76 -6.63 -1.96
N LEU A 200 -59.68 -7.28 -1.49
CA LEU A 200 -59.78 -8.28 -0.43
C LEU A 200 -60.21 -7.65 0.90
N GLN A 201 -59.70 -6.45 1.23
CA GLN A 201 -60.10 -5.73 2.43
C GLN A 201 -61.56 -5.27 2.38
N ILE A 202 -62.03 -4.75 1.25
CA ILE A 202 -63.43 -4.38 1.03
C ILE A 202 -64.33 -5.60 1.17
N LEU A 203 -63.93 -6.76 0.63
CA LEU A 203 -64.68 -8.01 0.78
C LEU A 203 -64.80 -8.41 2.26
N ASN A 204 -63.71 -8.30 3.02
CA ASN A 204 -63.71 -8.58 4.45
C ASN A 204 -64.59 -7.57 5.22
N ALA A 205 -64.50 -6.28 4.93
CA ALA A 205 -65.32 -5.24 5.53
C ALA A 205 -66.82 -5.44 5.24
N ARG A 206 -67.18 -5.82 4.01
CA ARG A 206 -68.57 -6.19 3.65
C ARG A 206 -69.07 -7.40 4.43
N SER A 207 -68.22 -8.41 4.63
CA SER A 207 -68.56 -9.59 5.42
C SER A 207 -68.79 -9.24 6.89
N LEU A 208 -67.92 -8.41 7.47
CA LEU A 208 -68.07 -7.91 8.84
C LEU A 208 -69.35 -7.09 9.01
N LEU A 209 -69.62 -6.17 8.08
CA LEU A 209 -70.83 -5.38 8.08
C LEU A 209 -72.08 -6.27 8.02
N LYS A 210 -72.11 -7.24 7.09
CA LYS A 210 -73.22 -8.19 6.98
C LYS A 210 -73.44 -8.95 8.28
N LYS A 211 -72.36 -9.42 8.93
CA LYS A 211 -72.44 -10.08 10.23
C LYS A 211 -73.03 -9.15 11.29
N SER A 212 -72.59 -7.90 11.36
CA SER A 212 -73.13 -6.92 12.32
C SER A 212 -74.61 -6.59 12.09
N GLU A 213 -75.07 -6.57 10.83
CA GLU A 213 -76.47 -6.39 10.47
C GLU A 213 -77.32 -7.63 10.83
N GLU A 214 -76.79 -8.83 10.60
CA GLU A 214 -77.39 -10.10 11.04
C GLU A 214 -77.54 -10.14 12.58
N ASP A 215 -76.51 -9.72 13.33
CA ASP A 215 -76.54 -9.68 14.80
C ASP A 215 -77.63 -8.73 15.34
N LEU A 216 -77.83 -7.56 14.71
CA LEU A 216 -78.93 -6.65 15.05
C LEU A 216 -80.30 -7.25 14.73
N LEU A 217 -80.43 -7.87 13.57
CA LEU A 217 -81.68 -8.48 13.11
C LEU A 217 -82.09 -9.66 13.99
N ASP A 218 -81.12 -10.49 14.39
CA ASP A 218 -81.31 -11.59 15.33
C ASP A 218 -81.76 -11.08 16.71
N TYR A 219 -81.18 -9.98 17.18
CA TYR A 219 -81.60 -9.33 18.42
C TYR A 219 -83.06 -8.84 18.34
N GLN A 220 -83.42 -8.13 17.26
CA GLN A 220 -84.79 -7.64 17.03
C GLN A 220 -85.82 -8.79 16.94
N ASN A 221 -85.47 -9.87 16.24
CA ASN A 221 -86.31 -11.08 16.14
C ASN A 221 -86.54 -11.75 17.51
N ARG A 222 -85.51 -11.79 18.37
CA ARG A 222 -85.64 -12.31 19.75
C ARG A 222 -86.55 -11.44 20.61
N LEU A 223 -86.53 -10.11 20.42
CA LEU A 223 -87.44 -9.19 21.10
C LEU A 223 -88.90 -9.39 20.69
N GLN A 224 -89.18 -9.57 19.39
CA GLN A 224 -90.55 -9.82 18.90
C GLN A 224 -91.15 -11.13 19.43
N LYS A 225 -90.35 -12.19 19.57
CA LYS A 225 -90.81 -13.50 20.09
C LYS A 225 -91.10 -13.50 21.60
N LYS A 226 -90.55 -12.57 22.38
CA LYS A 226 -90.72 -12.47 23.84
C LYS A 226 -91.51 -11.23 24.24
N SER A 227 -92.80 -11.18 23.90
CA SER A 227 -93.85 -10.27 24.41
C SER A 227 -93.37 -8.96 25.09
N GLY A 228 -92.68 -8.10 24.33
CA GLY A 228 -92.48 -6.67 24.60
C GLY A 228 -91.77 -6.24 25.90
N LYS A 229 -91.36 -7.14 26.79
CA LYS A 229 -90.66 -6.78 28.04
C LYS A 229 -89.16 -6.76 27.80
N LYS A 230 -88.53 -5.58 27.99
CA LYS A 230 -87.08 -5.36 27.92
C LYS A 230 -86.40 -6.18 29.02
N HIS A 231 -85.96 -7.40 28.69
CA HIS A 231 -85.15 -8.22 29.56
C HIS A 231 -83.66 -7.86 29.42
N PRO A 232 -82.87 -8.01 30.50
CA PRO A 232 -81.44 -7.91 30.40
C PRO A 232 -80.89 -8.95 29.42
N VAL A 233 -79.86 -8.55 28.67
CA VAL A 233 -79.16 -9.39 27.70
C VAL A 233 -77.88 -9.90 28.36
N ASP A 234 -77.70 -11.22 28.41
CA ASP A 234 -76.45 -11.83 28.84
C ASP A 234 -75.40 -11.68 27.73
N VAL A 235 -74.37 -10.89 28.01
CA VAL A 235 -73.28 -10.58 27.08
C VAL A 235 -72.02 -11.42 27.35
N SER A 236 -72.05 -12.34 28.33
CA SER A 236 -70.86 -13.08 28.78
C SER A 236 -70.21 -13.92 27.67
N SER A 237 -71.03 -14.56 26.85
CA SER A 237 -70.59 -15.37 25.70
C SER A 237 -69.95 -14.50 24.61
N TYR A 238 -70.55 -13.34 24.31
CA TYR A 238 -70.02 -12.37 23.35
C TYR A 238 -68.72 -11.75 23.86
N LEU A 239 -68.68 -11.34 25.12
CA LEU A 239 -67.50 -10.74 25.73
C LEU A 239 -66.33 -11.71 25.79
N SER A 240 -66.57 -12.97 26.17
CA SER A 240 -65.52 -14.00 26.20
C SER A 240 -65.02 -14.35 24.81
N GLN A 241 -65.90 -14.40 23.81
CA GLN A 241 -65.51 -14.62 22.41
C GLN A 241 -64.63 -13.49 21.87
N GLU A 242 -65.05 -12.23 22.03
CA GLU A 242 -64.30 -11.06 21.52
C GLU A 242 -62.99 -10.85 22.29
N SER A 243 -62.97 -11.10 23.61
CA SER A 243 -61.75 -11.05 24.43
C SER A 243 -60.76 -12.17 24.07
N GLY A 244 -61.26 -13.39 23.80
CA GLY A 244 -60.43 -14.50 23.31
C GLY A 244 -59.84 -14.22 21.93
N MET A 245 -60.63 -13.61 21.04
CA MET A 245 -60.15 -13.18 19.73
C MET A 245 -59.07 -12.09 19.86
N LEU A 246 -59.26 -11.12 20.76
CA LEU A 246 -58.27 -10.06 21.04
C LEU A 246 -56.93 -10.62 21.52
N GLU A 247 -56.95 -11.55 22.48
CA GLU A 247 -55.73 -12.19 22.96
C GLU A 247 -55.05 -13.02 21.87
N SER A 248 -55.83 -13.68 21.00
CA SER A 248 -55.28 -14.41 19.85
C SER A 248 -54.58 -13.48 18.85
N LEU A 249 -55.14 -12.29 18.58
CA LEU A 249 -54.54 -11.30 17.68
C LEU A 249 -53.30 -10.66 18.30
N ARG A 250 -53.31 -10.36 19.61
CA ARG A 250 -52.13 -9.88 20.35
C ARG A 250 -50.99 -10.90 20.30
N ALA A 251 -51.29 -12.18 20.52
CA ALA A 251 -50.31 -13.25 20.41
C ALA A 251 -49.75 -13.35 18.97
N ARG A 252 -50.60 -13.24 17.95
CA ARG A 252 -50.17 -13.23 16.54
C ARG A 252 -49.27 -12.04 16.20
N LYS A 253 -49.60 -10.83 16.67
CA LYS A 253 -48.76 -9.63 16.52
C LYS A 253 -47.40 -9.83 17.21
N ALA A 254 -47.38 -10.36 18.42
CA ALA A 254 -46.15 -10.64 19.16
C ALA A 254 -45.23 -11.63 18.41
N MET A 255 -45.79 -12.68 17.81
CA MET A 255 -45.03 -13.59 16.95
C MET A 255 -44.50 -12.91 15.68
N LEU A 256 -45.28 -12.01 15.08
CA LEU A 256 -44.89 -11.31 13.86
C LEU A 256 -43.73 -10.33 14.11
N LEU A 257 -43.74 -9.64 15.24
CA LEU A 257 -42.68 -8.72 15.67
C LEU A 257 -41.34 -9.40 15.98
N LEU A 258 -41.30 -10.74 16.12
CA LEU A 258 -40.03 -11.47 16.24
C LEU A 258 -39.25 -11.53 14.92
N ARG A 259 -39.94 -11.37 13.78
CA ARG A 259 -39.34 -11.43 12.43
C ARG A 259 -39.41 -10.11 11.67
N GLU A 260 -40.43 -9.30 11.96
CA GLU A 260 -40.67 -8.02 11.29
C GLU A 260 -40.56 -6.82 12.25
N THR A 261 -40.44 -5.62 11.69
CA THR A 261 -40.43 -4.35 12.44
C THR A 261 -41.84 -3.85 12.73
N GLU A 262 -42.00 -2.93 13.71
CA GLU A 262 -43.29 -2.30 14.02
C GLU A 262 -43.90 -1.54 12.83
N SER A 263 -43.06 -1.07 11.90
CA SER A 263 -43.45 -0.38 10.67
C SER A 263 -43.86 -1.32 9.52
N HIS A 264 -43.84 -2.65 9.71
CA HIS A 264 -44.20 -3.59 8.65
C HIS A 264 -45.71 -3.56 8.37
N PRO A 265 -46.17 -3.58 7.10
CA PRO A 265 -47.59 -3.46 6.75
C PRO A 265 -48.51 -4.45 7.49
N ASP A 266 -48.14 -5.73 7.54
CA ASP A 266 -48.90 -6.76 8.25
C ASP A 266 -49.01 -6.51 9.77
N VAL A 267 -47.99 -5.88 10.36
CA VAL A 267 -47.98 -5.52 11.80
C VAL A 267 -48.90 -4.32 12.04
N LEU A 268 -48.88 -3.32 11.16
CA LEU A 268 -49.77 -2.17 11.23
C LEU A 268 -51.24 -2.57 11.08
N MET A 269 -51.53 -3.46 10.13
CA MET A 269 -52.88 -4.03 9.94
C MET A 269 -53.37 -4.76 11.18
N LEU A 270 -52.56 -5.67 11.74
CA LEU A 270 -52.90 -6.35 12.99
C LEU A 270 -53.06 -5.36 14.16
N THR A 271 -52.27 -4.29 14.20
CA THR A 271 -52.38 -3.26 15.23
C THR A 271 -53.69 -2.51 15.14
N GLN A 272 -54.14 -2.17 13.93
CA GLN A 272 -55.44 -1.54 13.72
C GLN A 272 -56.59 -2.47 14.09
N GLU A 273 -56.54 -3.75 13.67
CA GLU A 273 -57.54 -4.76 14.04
C GLU A 273 -57.62 -4.93 15.57
N ILE A 274 -56.47 -5.00 16.25
CA ILE A 274 -56.40 -5.05 17.72
C ILE A 274 -57.06 -3.82 18.34
N HIS A 275 -56.75 -2.60 17.89
CA HIS A 275 -57.34 -1.38 18.44
C HIS A 275 -58.85 -1.27 18.19
N GLN A 276 -59.35 -1.78 17.06
CA GLN A 276 -60.79 -1.87 16.82
C GLN A 276 -61.46 -2.84 17.81
N LEU A 277 -60.85 -3.99 18.02
CA LEU A 277 -61.36 -5.02 18.92
C LEU A 277 -61.27 -4.60 20.40
N GLU A 278 -60.19 -3.91 20.80
CA GLU A 278 -60.04 -3.29 22.12
C GLU A 278 -61.15 -2.28 22.41
N ARG A 279 -61.52 -1.45 21.41
CA ARG A 279 -62.64 -0.52 21.55
C ARG A 279 -63.96 -1.26 21.70
N LYS A 280 -64.19 -2.34 20.93
CA LYS A 280 -65.40 -3.20 21.06
C LYS A 280 -65.46 -3.83 22.46
N VAL A 281 -64.39 -4.49 22.90
CA VAL A 281 -64.29 -5.13 24.23
C VAL A 281 -64.41 -4.11 25.36
N GLY A 282 -63.80 -2.93 25.23
CA GLY A 282 -63.89 -1.85 26.21
C GLY A 282 -65.29 -1.26 26.34
N ALA A 283 -65.98 -1.06 25.21
CA ALA A 283 -67.39 -0.65 25.21
C ALA A 283 -68.27 -1.70 25.91
N LEU A 284 -68.05 -2.98 25.64
CA LEU A 284 -68.77 -4.08 26.30
C LEU A 284 -68.51 -4.11 27.82
N HIS A 285 -67.26 -3.97 28.26
CA HIS A 285 -66.91 -3.90 29.69
C HIS A 285 -67.58 -2.71 30.39
N SER A 286 -67.63 -1.54 29.74
CA SER A 286 -68.29 -0.36 30.29
C SER A 286 -69.79 -0.54 30.47
N MET A 287 -70.41 -1.43 29.70
CA MET A 287 -71.83 -1.76 29.80
C MET A 287 -72.15 -2.77 30.91
N THR A 288 -71.18 -3.61 31.32
CA THR A 288 -71.38 -4.70 32.30
C THR A 288 -71.16 -4.33 33.77
N GLY A 289 -70.67 -3.12 34.09
CA GLY A 289 -70.50 -2.63 35.47
C GLY A 289 -69.48 -3.41 36.35
N GLU A 290 -68.96 -2.78 37.41
CA GLU A 290 -67.94 -3.40 38.29
C GLU A 290 -68.48 -4.57 39.16
N ASN A 291 -69.80 -4.72 39.27
CA ASN A 291 -70.45 -5.72 40.14
C ASN A 291 -70.62 -7.12 39.53
N GLY A 292 -70.06 -7.38 38.34
CA GLY A 292 -70.11 -8.72 37.71
C GLY A 292 -71.50 -9.19 37.28
N GLN A 293 -72.50 -8.31 37.26
CA GLN A 293 -73.79 -8.60 36.63
C GLN A 293 -73.66 -8.40 35.12
N VAL A 294 -73.61 -9.51 34.38
CA VAL A 294 -73.38 -9.53 32.91
C VAL A 294 -74.65 -9.20 32.09
N ASP A 295 -75.64 -8.65 32.78
CA ASP A 295 -76.99 -8.38 32.31
C ASP A 295 -77.09 -6.91 31.85
N VAL A 296 -76.93 -6.68 30.55
CA VAL A 296 -76.94 -5.33 29.96
C VAL A 296 -78.36 -4.92 29.59
N SER A 297 -78.71 -3.64 29.80
CA SER A 297 -79.99 -3.09 29.36
C SER A 297 -80.16 -3.23 27.84
N GLY A 298 -81.34 -3.70 27.40
CA GLY A 298 -81.60 -3.94 25.98
C GLY A 298 -81.35 -2.73 25.07
N SER A 299 -81.62 -1.50 25.54
CA SER A 299 -81.32 -0.29 24.75
C SER A 299 -79.82 0.02 24.66
N ALA A 300 -79.02 -0.34 25.67
CA ALA A 300 -77.57 -0.17 25.62
C ALA A 300 -76.93 -1.18 24.65
N TRP A 301 -77.44 -2.42 24.63
CA TRP A 301 -77.04 -3.44 23.67
C TRP A 301 -77.42 -3.08 22.22
N GLU A 302 -78.64 -2.57 22.00
CA GLU A 302 -79.09 -2.09 20.69
C GLU A 302 -78.20 -0.94 20.18
N ASN A 303 -77.92 0.06 21.02
CA ASN A 303 -77.02 1.17 20.68
C ASN A 303 -75.60 0.69 20.34
N PHE A 304 -75.09 -0.35 21.02
CA PHE A 304 -73.80 -0.97 20.72
C PHE A 304 -73.80 -1.61 19.32
N LEU A 305 -74.83 -2.40 18.99
CA LEU A 305 -74.96 -3.05 17.69
C LEU A 305 -75.10 -2.01 16.57
N GLU A 306 -75.92 -0.97 16.76
CA GLU A 306 -76.03 0.14 15.82
C GLU A 306 -74.71 0.92 15.66
N SER A 307 -73.93 1.07 16.75
CA SER A 307 -72.61 1.69 16.70
C SER A 307 -71.63 0.83 15.89
N ASN A 308 -71.66 -0.50 16.03
CA ASN A 308 -70.83 -1.41 15.25
C ASN A 308 -71.18 -1.36 13.77
N ILE A 309 -72.47 -1.38 13.42
CA ILE A 309 -72.93 -1.24 12.03
C ILE A 309 -72.46 0.09 11.44
N ARG A 310 -72.57 1.20 12.19
CA ARG A 310 -72.07 2.51 11.74
C ARG A 310 -70.56 2.50 11.52
N MET A 311 -69.80 1.87 12.40
CA MET A 311 -68.35 1.76 12.28
C MET A 311 -67.95 0.90 11.08
N ASP A 312 -68.59 -0.25 10.89
CA ASP A 312 -68.30 -1.16 9.77
C ASP A 312 -68.74 -0.55 8.43
N LYS A 313 -69.85 0.21 8.40
CA LYS A 313 -70.25 1.05 7.24
C LYS A 313 -69.23 2.15 6.95
N GLY A 314 -68.72 2.82 7.97
CA GLY A 314 -67.67 3.83 7.84
C GLY A 314 -66.39 3.25 7.23
N LEU A 315 -65.88 2.14 7.79
CA LEU A 315 -64.71 1.44 7.27
C LEU A 315 -64.90 1.01 5.81
N LEU A 316 -66.07 0.46 5.46
CA LEU A 316 -66.38 0.08 4.09
C LEU A 316 -66.33 1.28 3.14
N SER A 317 -66.98 2.39 3.53
CA SER A 317 -66.97 3.63 2.75
C SER A 317 -65.56 4.18 2.57
N ASP A 318 -64.75 4.17 3.62
CA ASP A 318 -63.37 4.65 3.60
C ASP A 318 -62.50 3.80 2.66
N LEU A 319 -62.63 2.47 2.72
CA LEU A 319 -61.91 1.56 1.83
C LEU A 319 -62.36 1.68 0.37
N GLU A 320 -63.66 1.84 0.12
CA GLU A 320 -64.20 2.09 -1.23
C GLU A 320 -63.73 3.43 -1.79
N GLN A 321 -63.71 4.47 -0.95
CA GLN A 321 -63.17 5.79 -1.29
C GLN A 321 -61.67 5.73 -1.59
N GLU A 322 -60.88 5.05 -0.75
CA GLU A 322 -59.45 4.88 -0.96
C GLU A 322 -59.18 4.15 -2.28
N ARG A 323 -59.87 3.04 -2.54
CA ARG A 323 -59.75 2.30 -3.80
C ARG A 323 -60.11 3.16 -5.01
N SER A 324 -61.16 3.96 -4.94
CA SER A 324 -61.54 4.89 -6.00
C SER A 324 -60.45 5.94 -6.24
N SER A 325 -59.94 6.55 -5.16
CA SER A 325 -58.89 7.57 -5.22
C SER A 325 -57.57 7.02 -5.80
N ALA A 326 -57.21 5.80 -5.46
CA ALA A 326 -56.01 5.12 -5.97
C ALA A 326 -56.13 4.84 -7.47
N ARG A 327 -57.32 4.44 -7.96
CA ARG A 327 -57.57 4.23 -9.40
C ARG A 327 -57.51 5.55 -10.18
N ILE A 328 -58.12 6.62 -9.67
CA ILE A 328 -58.09 7.95 -10.29
C ILE A 328 -56.65 8.48 -10.36
N THR A 329 -55.90 8.35 -9.27
CA THR A 329 -54.50 8.81 -9.21
C THR A 329 -53.63 8.03 -10.18
N ALA A 330 -53.82 6.72 -10.28
CA ALA A 330 -53.06 5.87 -11.17
C ALA A 330 -53.36 6.15 -12.66
N ASP A 331 -54.63 6.34 -13.05
CA ASP A 331 -54.98 6.70 -14.43
C ASP A 331 -54.38 8.06 -14.85
N SER A 332 -54.22 8.99 -13.90
CA SER A 332 -53.60 10.30 -14.15
C SER A 332 -52.06 10.31 -14.17
N ASN A 333 -51.42 9.33 -13.53
CA ASN A 333 -49.97 9.26 -13.33
C ASN A 333 -49.31 8.06 -14.04
N LEU A 334 -49.83 7.63 -15.20
CA LEU A 334 -49.17 6.57 -15.99
C LEU A 334 -47.81 7.02 -16.57
N GLU A 335 -47.62 8.33 -16.74
CA GLU A 335 -46.34 8.95 -17.16
C GLU A 335 -45.50 9.39 -15.95
N ASN A 336 -44.72 8.46 -15.40
CA ASN A 336 -43.81 8.68 -14.27
C ASN A 336 -42.52 9.42 -14.63
N LEU A 337 -42.26 9.59 -15.92
CA LEU A 337 -41.02 10.14 -16.46
C LEU A 337 -41.33 11.34 -17.36
N ILE A 338 -40.95 12.54 -16.91
CA ILE A 338 -40.99 13.74 -17.73
C ILE A 338 -39.57 14.03 -18.22
N VAL A 339 -39.40 14.20 -19.53
CA VAL A 339 -38.13 14.68 -20.09
C VAL A 339 -38.12 16.20 -19.96
N ILE A 340 -37.22 16.73 -19.12
CA ILE A 340 -37.04 18.19 -18.95
C ILE A 340 -36.21 18.73 -20.11
N ASP A 341 -35.07 18.09 -20.36
CA ASP A 341 -34.13 18.47 -21.42
C ASP A 341 -33.81 17.23 -22.27
N PRO A 342 -34.25 17.17 -23.54
CA PRO A 342 -34.00 16.02 -24.40
C PRO A 342 -32.52 15.92 -24.78
N ALA A 343 -32.06 14.70 -25.09
CA ALA A 343 -30.69 14.50 -25.52
C ALA A 343 -30.42 15.26 -26.83
N THR A 344 -29.33 16.02 -26.87
CA THR A 344 -28.88 16.72 -28.08
C THR A 344 -27.56 16.13 -28.60
N ARG A 345 -27.34 16.22 -29.91
CA ARG A 345 -26.13 15.68 -30.54
C ARG A 345 -24.91 16.50 -30.10
N PRO A 346 -23.90 15.89 -29.45
CA PRO A 346 -22.69 16.60 -29.05
C PRO A 346 -21.87 17.04 -30.27
N THR A 347 -21.49 18.32 -30.30
CA THR A 347 -20.74 18.94 -31.41
C THR A 347 -19.22 18.95 -31.18
N ARG A 348 -18.77 18.74 -29.94
CA ARG A 348 -17.35 18.68 -29.57
C ARG A 348 -17.10 17.46 -28.70
N PRO A 349 -15.98 16.75 -28.90
CA PRO A 349 -15.61 15.65 -28.03
C PRO A 349 -15.09 16.14 -26.69
N GLU A 350 -15.29 15.33 -25.65
CA GLU A 350 -14.72 15.55 -24.33
C GLU A 350 -13.38 14.81 -24.21
N MET A 351 -12.26 15.55 -24.20
CA MET A 351 -10.89 15.00 -24.22
C MET A 351 -10.38 14.52 -22.85
N ALA A 352 -11.21 13.89 -22.02
CA ALA A 352 -10.84 13.64 -20.62
C ALA A 352 -10.05 12.33 -20.38
N LYS A 353 -10.26 11.27 -21.16
CA LYS A 353 -9.76 9.92 -20.80
C LYS A 353 -8.26 9.72 -21.10
N GLY A 354 -7.80 10.08 -22.30
CA GLY A 354 -6.37 9.98 -22.67
C GLY A 354 -5.48 10.89 -21.81
N LEU A 355 -5.94 12.12 -21.55
CA LEU A 355 -5.21 13.08 -20.71
C LEU A 355 -5.05 12.59 -19.26
N LYS A 356 -6.09 11.97 -18.66
CA LYS A 356 -6.02 11.37 -17.32
C LYS A 356 -4.95 10.27 -17.25
N VAL A 357 -4.88 9.38 -18.26
CA VAL A 357 -3.85 8.34 -18.33
C VAL A 357 -2.45 8.95 -18.47
N GLY A 358 -2.29 9.99 -19.30
CA GLY A 358 -1.03 10.71 -19.44
C GLY A 358 -0.56 11.36 -18.12
N LEU A 359 -1.47 12.04 -17.41
CA LEU A 359 -1.17 12.66 -16.10
C LEU A 359 -0.82 11.61 -15.04
N MET A 360 -1.52 10.48 -15.00
CA MET A 360 -1.16 9.34 -14.14
C MET A 360 0.22 8.78 -14.49
N GLY A 361 0.55 8.71 -15.78
CA GLY A 361 1.88 8.33 -16.26
C GLY A 361 2.99 9.25 -15.77
N VAL A 362 2.77 10.57 -15.84
CA VAL A 362 3.72 11.58 -15.31
C VAL A 362 3.88 11.45 -13.79
N ALA A 363 2.77 11.36 -13.06
CA ALA A 363 2.80 11.21 -11.60
C ALA A 363 3.50 9.91 -11.17
N GLY A 364 3.20 8.79 -11.84
CA GLY A 364 3.84 7.50 -11.62
C GLY A 364 5.33 7.54 -11.96
N GLY A 365 5.71 8.18 -13.07
CA GLY A 365 7.10 8.38 -13.46
C GLY A 365 7.89 9.17 -12.42
N LEU A 366 7.36 10.31 -11.95
CA LEU A 366 8.00 11.12 -10.91
C LEU A 366 8.14 10.35 -9.60
N GLY A 367 7.09 9.63 -9.19
CA GLY A 367 7.12 8.77 -8.02
C GLY A 367 8.19 7.68 -8.11
N GLY A 368 8.26 6.97 -9.24
CA GLY A 368 9.27 5.93 -9.48
C GLY A 368 10.70 6.48 -9.54
N ALA A 369 10.89 7.68 -10.10
CA ALA A 369 12.19 8.36 -10.16
C ALA A 369 12.76 8.71 -8.77
N VAL A 370 11.90 8.92 -7.77
CA VAL A 370 12.31 9.19 -6.39
C VAL A 370 12.40 7.90 -5.58
N ALA A 371 11.37 7.05 -5.66
CA ALA A 371 11.24 5.86 -4.84
C ALA A 371 12.35 4.83 -5.11
N VAL A 372 12.68 4.56 -6.39
CA VAL A 372 13.66 3.51 -6.73
C VAL A 372 15.07 3.88 -6.22
N PRO A 373 15.63 5.07 -6.50
CA PRO A 373 16.87 5.52 -5.87
C PRO A 373 16.84 5.48 -4.34
N PHE A 374 15.74 5.94 -3.74
CA PHE A 374 15.58 5.95 -2.30
C PHE A 374 15.66 4.53 -1.72
N LEU A 375 14.95 3.56 -2.31
CA LEU A 375 15.03 2.16 -1.88
C LEU A 375 16.45 1.59 -2.05
N LEU A 376 17.14 1.91 -3.15
CA LEU A 376 18.53 1.49 -3.38
C LEU A 376 19.50 2.03 -2.32
N VAL A 377 19.24 3.22 -1.77
CA VAL A 377 20.01 3.78 -0.65
C VAL A 377 19.54 3.23 0.68
N PHE A 378 18.24 3.13 0.91
CA PHE A 378 17.64 2.69 2.16
C PHE A 378 18.07 1.26 2.54
N PHE A 379 18.16 0.36 1.56
CA PHE A 379 18.64 -1.00 1.79
C PHE A 379 20.17 -1.14 1.85
N ARG A 380 20.92 -0.07 1.55
CA ARG A 380 22.38 -0.03 1.75
C ARG A 380 22.67 0.61 3.10
N ARG A 381 23.00 -0.22 4.10
CA ARG A 381 23.52 0.23 5.39
C ARG A 381 25.05 0.11 5.41
N PRO A 382 25.80 1.20 5.13
CA PRO A 382 27.24 1.19 5.25
C PRO A 382 27.67 1.46 6.70
N VAL A 383 28.86 0.98 7.05
CA VAL A 383 29.54 1.30 8.31
C VAL A 383 29.82 2.81 8.34
N GLN A 384 29.51 3.46 9.46
CA GLN A 384 29.60 4.92 9.60
C GLN A 384 30.17 5.30 10.96
N GLY A 385 31.41 5.78 10.97
CA GLY A 385 32.06 6.27 12.19
C GLY A 385 32.55 5.18 13.15
N GLU A 386 33.37 5.61 14.10
CA GLU A 386 34.05 4.75 15.05
C GLU A 386 33.10 4.08 16.05
N SER A 387 32.12 4.81 16.58
CA SER A 387 31.15 4.24 17.53
C SER A 387 30.35 3.10 16.89
N HIS A 388 30.01 3.24 15.61
CA HIS A 388 29.29 2.22 14.88
C HIS A 388 30.13 0.96 14.63
N ILE A 389 31.39 1.10 14.18
CA ILE A 389 32.24 -0.07 13.94
C ILE A 389 32.51 -0.83 15.24
N LYS A 390 32.76 -0.10 16.35
CA LYS A 390 32.95 -0.68 17.68
C LYS A 390 31.71 -1.42 18.18
N ASN A 391 30.52 -0.87 17.95
CA ASN A 391 29.25 -1.53 18.32
C ASN A 391 28.96 -2.77 17.47
N LEU A 392 29.40 -2.79 16.21
CA LEU A 392 29.18 -3.92 15.30
C LEU A 392 30.13 -5.09 15.58
N SER A 393 31.43 -4.83 15.77
CA SER A 393 32.43 -5.89 15.95
C SER A 393 32.74 -6.22 17.42
N GLY A 394 32.47 -5.30 18.35
CA GLY A 394 32.96 -5.40 19.73
C GLY A 394 34.48 -5.17 19.86
N LEU A 395 35.18 -4.90 18.76
CA LEU A 395 36.63 -4.75 18.72
C LEU A 395 37.08 -3.30 18.91
N PRO A 396 38.31 -3.06 19.40
CA PRO A 396 38.87 -1.72 19.44
C PRO A 396 39.08 -1.16 18.02
N ASN A 397 38.90 0.15 17.88
CA ASN A 397 39.26 0.90 16.68
C ASN A 397 40.58 1.63 16.91
N PHE A 398 41.61 1.31 16.13
CA PHE A 398 42.95 1.84 16.33
C PHE A 398 43.14 3.24 15.75
N SER A 399 42.47 3.57 14.64
CA SER A 399 42.58 4.88 14.01
C SER A 399 41.41 5.19 13.07
N ASN A 400 41.14 6.48 12.89
CA ASN A 400 40.14 7.02 11.97
C ASN A 400 40.84 7.83 10.87
N VAL A 401 41.46 7.16 9.90
CA VAL A 401 42.23 7.83 8.86
C VAL A 401 41.35 8.75 8.01
N PRO A 402 41.62 10.07 7.99
CA PRO A 402 40.77 11.03 7.29
C PRO A 402 40.90 10.93 5.77
N ARG A 403 39.84 11.29 5.05
CA ARG A 403 39.89 11.47 3.60
C ARG A 403 40.91 12.56 3.24
N VAL A 404 41.94 12.22 2.47
CA VAL A 404 42.78 13.21 1.77
C VAL A 404 42.12 13.54 0.42
N PRO A 405 41.66 14.79 0.18
CA PRO A 405 40.94 15.09 -1.06
C PRO A 405 41.84 14.98 -2.31
N PRO A 406 41.29 14.66 -3.49
CA PRO A 406 42.09 14.48 -4.71
C PRO A 406 42.91 15.71 -5.15
N ARG A 407 42.47 16.91 -4.76
CA ARG A 407 43.16 18.18 -5.05
C ARG A 407 44.58 18.23 -4.46
N PHE A 408 44.81 17.46 -3.40
CA PHE A 408 46.08 17.39 -2.66
C PHE A 408 47.00 16.30 -3.20
N LEU A 409 46.55 15.50 -4.19
CA LEU A 409 47.31 14.42 -4.82
C LEU A 409 47.16 14.49 -6.35
N PRO A 410 47.59 15.60 -7.00
CA PRO A 410 47.54 15.69 -8.46
C PRO A 410 48.31 14.53 -9.09
N GLU A 411 47.69 13.90 -10.08
CA GLU A 411 48.31 12.84 -10.85
C GLU A 411 49.29 13.45 -11.85
N LYS A 412 50.58 13.15 -11.67
CA LYS A 412 51.67 13.57 -12.55
C LYS A 412 52.42 12.33 -13.02
N ASN A 413 52.41 12.07 -14.32
CA ASN A 413 53.02 10.89 -14.95
C ASN A 413 52.54 9.55 -14.35
N GLY A 414 51.24 9.41 -14.05
CA GLY A 414 50.67 8.20 -13.44
C GLY A 414 50.95 8.04 -11.93
N TYR A 415 51.66 8.99 -11.31
CA TYR A 415 51.92 9.00 -9.87
C TYR A 415 51.12 10.10 -9.18
N ARG A 416 50.52 9.78 -8.03
CA ARG A 416 49.85 10.75 -7.17
C ARG A 416 50.85 11.35 -6.19
N ILE A 417 51.35 12.53 -6.48
CA ILE A 417 52.34 13.22 -5.64
C ILE A 417 51.60 14.23 -4.76
N PRO A 418 51.82 14.26 -3.43
CA PRO A 418 51.20 15.25 -2.57
C PRO A 418 51.57 16.68 -3.00
N ARG A 419 50.57 17.51 -3.28
CA ARG A 419 50.72 18.96 -3.38
C ARG A 419 50.57 19.52 -1.97
N VAL A 420 51.62 20.18 -1.47
CA VAL A 420 51.68 20.74 -0.12
C VAL A 420 51.95 22.23 -0.26
N ASP A 421 51.02 22.93 -0.94
CA ASP A 421 51.25 24.29 -1.41
C ASP A 421 50.51 25.30 -0.51
N GLN A 422 49.44 24.88 0.19
CA GLN A 422 48.62 25.73 1.08
C GLN A 422 48.65 25.23 2.52
N LYS A 423 48.39 26.13 3.49
CA LYS A 423 48.40 25.81 4.93
C LYS A 423 47.40 24.71 5.32
N ALA A 424 46.21 24.68 4.70
CA ALA A 424 45.21 23.64 4.92
C ALA A 424 45.67 22.25 4.39
N ASP A 425 46.54 22.25 3.39
CA ASP A 425 47.17 21.06 2.80
C ASP A 425 48.16 20.44 3.79
N VAL A 426 48.97 21.29 4.44
CA VAL A 426 49.92 20.87 5.48
C VAL A 426 49.19 20.26 6.67
N GLU A 427 48.10 20.89 7.12
CA GLU A 427 47.32 20.41 8.27
C GLU A 427 46.66 19.05 7.99
N SER A 428 46.03 18.88 6.82
CA SER A 428 45.37 17.63 6.45
C SER A 428 46.35 16.45 6.33
N VAL A 429 47.53 16.69 5.75
CA VAL A 429 48.60 15.69 5.64
C VAL A 429 49.20 15.39 7.02
N TRP A 430 49.36 16.41 7.88
CA TRP A 430 49.84 16.22 9.25
C TRP A 430 48.88 15.38 10.09
N VAL A 431 47.58 15.67 10.06
CA VAL A 431 46.56 14.86 10.76
C VAL A 431 46.58 13.42 10.24
N PHE A 432 46.64 13.23 8.92
CA PHE A 432 46.77 11.91 8.32
C PHE A 432 48.00 11.15 8.84
N GLN A 433 49.17 11.78 8.89
CA GLN A 433 50.38 11.15 9.43
C GLN A 433 50.26 10.85 10.93
N LYS A 434 49.70 11.78 11.71
CA LYS A 434 49.49 11.62 13.16
C LYS A 434 48.56 10.48 13.51
N GLU A 435 47.57 10.20 12.68
CA GLU A 435 46.70 9.03 12.82
C GLU A 435 47.49 7.71 12.71
N PHE A 436 48.41 7.60 11.75
CA PHE A 436 49.29 6.43 11.64
C PHE A 436 50.31 6.35 12.79
N GLU A 437 50.86 7.48 13.25
CA GLU A 437 51.71 7.51 14.44
C GLU A 437 50.95 7.04 15.69
N SER A 438 49.73 7.53 15.90
CA SER A 438 48.87 7.12 17.02
C SER A 438 48.52 5.64 16.94
N MET A 439 48.17 5.16 15.74
CA MET A 439 47.91 3.74 15.49
C MET A 439 49.12 2.89 15.86
N PHE A 440 50.32 3.27 15.41
CA PHE A 440 51.54 2.54 15.72
C PHE A 440 51.76 2.40 17.23
N TYR A 441 51.63 3.49 18.01
CA TYR A 441 51.79 3.42 19.46
C TYR A 441 50.72 2.57 20.16
N ARG A 442 49.49 2.52 19.63
CA ARG A 442 48.41 1.67 20.16
C ARG A 442 48.70 0.19 19.87
N LEU A 443 49.08 -0.13 18.63
CA LEU A 443 49.46 -1.49 18.22
C LEU A 443 50.69 -1.98 18.99
N LYS A 444 51.71 -1.13 19.16
CA LYS A 444 52.94 -1.45 19.91
C LYS A 444 52.68 -1.97 21.32
N LYS A 445 51.59 -1.55 21.98
CA LYS A 445 51.21 -2.03 23.33
C LYS A 445 50.64 -3.45 23.35
N LEU A 446 50.15 -3.96 22.22
CA LEU A 446 49.55 -5.29 22.13
C LEU A 446 50.59 -6.38 21.89
N PHE A 447 51.73 -6.02 21.33
CA PHE A 447 52.81 -6.94 21.04
C PHE A 447 53.61 -7.30 22.31
N LYS A 448 53.67 -8.60 22.64
CA LYS A 448 54.28 -9.12 23.89
C LYS A 448 55.81 -9.32 23.83
N HIS A 449 56.34 -9.55 22.62
CA HIS A 449 57.78 -9.73 22.37
C HIS A 449 58.39 -8.46 21.77
N GLN A 450 59.72 -8.35 21.78
CA GLN A 450 60.37 -7.13 21.25
C GLN A 450 60.42 -7.11 19.72
N ASN A 451 60.57 -8.27 19.04
CA ASN A 451 60.78 -8.37 17.60
C ASN A 451 59.99 -9.52 16.97
N GLY A 452 59.85 -9.52 15.63
CA GLY A 452 59.32 -10.62 14.83
C GLY A 452 57.79 -10.73 14.77
N HIS A 453 57.07 -9.63 14.92
CA HIS A 453 55.59 -9.65 14.88
C HIS A 453 55.08 -9.66 13.45
N VAL A 454 54.24 -10.63 13.11
CA VAL A 454 53.60 -10.78 11.81
C VAL A 454 52.15 -10.32 11.90
N MET A 455 51.80 -9.25 11.19
CA MET A 455 50.47 -8.68 11.17
C MET A 455 49.88 -8.71 9.77
N LEU A 456 48.67 -9.26 9.66
CA LEU A 456 47.90 -9.25 8.41
C LEU A 456 46.99 -8.02 8.38
N VAL A 457 46.99 -7.29 7.26
CA VAL A 457 46.04 -6.19 7.03
C VAL A 457 45.08 -6.60 5.94
N THR A 458 43.78 -6.64 6.26
CA THR A 458 42.75 -7.07 5.31
C THR A 458 41.46 -6.25 5.41
N SER A 459 40.49 -6.52 4.54
CA SER A 459 39.20 -5.81 4.45
C SER A 459 38.13 -6.68 3.80
N ALA A 460 36.87 -6.25 3.88
CA ALA A 460 35.75 -7.04 3.35
C ALA A 460 35.76 -7.04 1.81
N GLY A 461 35.91 -5.88 1.19
CA GLY A 461 35.94 -5.72 -0.26
C GLY A 461 37.17 -4.97 -0.81
N PRO A 462 37.29 -4.86 -2.14
CA PRO A 462 38.32 -4.04 -2.78
C PRO A 462 38.12 -2.55 -2.50
N ASP A 463 39.16 -1.74 -2.69
CA ASP A 463 39.11 -0.27 -2.60
C ASP A 463 38.74 0.30 -1.22
N GLU A 464 38.96 -0.47 -0.15
CA GLU A 464 38.75 -0.04 1.23
C GLU A 464 39.97 0.64 1.86
N GLY A 465 41.15 0.52 1.24
CA GLY A 465 42.39 1.19 1.65
C GLY A 465 43.41 0.34 2.40
N LYS A 466 43.37 -1.00 2.23
CA LYS A 466 44.35 -1.95 2.80
C LYS A 466 45.80 -1.60 2.47
N SER A 467 46.17 -1.58 1.19
CA SER A 467 47.53 -1.29 0.72
C SER A 467 48.03 0.09 1.17
N MET A 468 47.14 1.09 1.18
CA MET A 468 47.47 2.43 1.70
C MET A 468 47.77 2.37 3.21
N THR A 469 46.98 1.61 3.96
CA THR A 469 47.16 1.42 5.39
C THR A 469 48.47 0.70 5.69
N VAL A 470 48.74 -0.42 4.99
CA VAL A 470 49.99 -1.19 5.11
C VAL A 470 51.19 -0.29 4.86
N LEU A 471 51.17 0.43 3.73
CA LEU A 471 52.25 1.31 3.31
C LEU A 471 52.55 2.39 4.36
N ASN A 472 51.53 3.15 4.76
CA ASN A 472 51.74 4.28 5.68
C ASN A 472 52.09 3.81 7.09
N LEU A 473 51.54 2.67 7.54
CA LEU A 473 51.93 2.08 8.80
C LEU A 473 53.38 1.60 8.79
N ALA A 474 53.80 0.90 7.73
CA ALA A 474 55.19 0.44 7.57
C ALA A 474 56.17 1.61 7.55
N LEU A 475 55.88 2.65 6.76
CA LEU A 475 56.69 3.87 6.73
C LEU A 475 56.76 4.55 8.10
N THR A 476 55.66 4.59 8.83
CA THR A 476 55.62 5.16 10.18
C THR A 476 56.49 4.36 11.15
N MET A 477 56.35 3.03 11.16
CA MET A 477 57.16 2.11 11.97
C MET A 477 58.66 2.24 11.66
N ALA A 478 59.02 2.29 10.37
CA ALA A 478 60.40 2.46 9.90
C ALA A 478 61.01 3.79 10.33
N ARG A 479 60.23 4.89 10.28
CA ARG A 479 60.64 6.22 10.77
C ARG A 479 60.91 6.25 12.26
N PHE A 480 60.25 5.39 13.05
CA PHE A 480 60.53 5.21 14.47
C PHE A 480 61.66 4.20 14.76
N GLY A 481 62.43 3.81 13.74
CA GLY A 481 63.63 2.99 13.90
C GLY A 481 63.41 1.48 13.84
N ASN A 482 62.18 1.00 13.62
CA ASN A 482 61.89 -0.43 13.55
C ASN A 482 62.19 -0.95 12.14
N ARG A 483 62.82 -2.11 12.03
CA ARG A 483 63.00 -2.82 10.76
C ARG A 483 61.68 -3.47 10.35
N VAL A 484 61.11 -3.03 9.24
CA VAL A 484 59.80 -3.47 8.76
C VAL A 484 59.93 -4.17 7.42
N ILE A 485 59.39 -5.39 7.33
CA ILE A 485 59.20 -6.11 6.08
C ILE A 485 57.74 -5.97 5.67
N VAL A 486 57.49 -5.44 4.47
CA VAL A 486 56.15 -5.40 3.85
C VAL A 486 56.03 -6.54 2.86
N VAL A 487 55.10 -7.46 3.08
CA VAL A 487 54.80 -8.55 2.16
C VAL A 487 53.61 -8.15 1.29
N ASP A 488 53.83 -7.93 -0.01
CA ASP A 488 52.76 -7.74 -0.99
C ASP A 488 52.22 -9.14 -1.38
N ALA A 489 51.17 -9.57 -0.68
CA ALA A 489 50.49 -10.84 -0.90
C ALA A 489 49.14 -10.68 -1.63
N ASP A 490 48.80 -9.48 -2.13
CA ASP A 490 47.64 -9.30 -3.00
C ASP A 490 47.98 -9.76 -4.42
N THR A 491 47.80 -11.06 -4.67
CA THR A 491 48.03 -11.69 -5.98
C THR A 491 47.07 -11.18 -7.07
N ILE A 492 45.95 -10.54 -6.71
CA ILE A 492 44.92 -10.05 -7.64
C ILE A 492 45.26 -8.64 -8.15
N ARG A 493 45.67 -7.73 -7.26
CA ARG A 493 45.89 -6.31 -7.58
C ARG A 493 47.17 -5.71 -6.98
N GLY A 494 48.13 -6.51 -6.53
CA GLY A 494 49.35 -6.03 -5.88
C GLY A 494 50.14 -5.02 -6.72
N HIS A 495 50.34 -3.81 -6.22
CA HIS A 495 51.11 -2.74 -6.89
C HIS A 495 52.05 -2.02 -5.91
N LEU A 496 52.37 -2.64 -4.76
CA LEU A 496 53.14 -1.96 -3.71
C LEU A 496 54.55 -1.62 -4.16
N GLN A 497 55.21 -2.52 -4.91
CA GLN A 497 56.56 -2.29 -5.45
C GLN A 497 56.66 -0.99 -6.27
N GLN A 498 55.66 -0.71 -7.12
CA GLN A 498 55.62 0.49 -7.96
C GLN A 498 55.30 1.76 -7.17
N SER A 499 54.55 1.61 -6.08
CA SER A 499 54.08 2.73 -5.24
C SER A 499 55.19 3.26 -4.31
N LEU A 500 56.13 2.39 -3.93
CA LEU A 500 57.06 2.67 -2.84
C LEU A 500 58.42 3.24 -3.28
N ARG A 501 58.84 3.09 -4.55
CA ARG A 501 60.21 3.45 -5.02
C ARG A 501 61.32 3.00 -4.04
N VAL A 502 61.13 1.92 -3.28
CA VAL A 502 62.19 1.41 -2.40
C VAL A 502 63.18 0.64 -3.24
N TRP A 503 64.45 0.98 -3.09
CA TRP A 503 65.57 0.25 -3.63
C TRP A 503 65.67 -1.16 -3.01
N ASN A 504 65.15 -1.33 -1.80
CA ASN A 504 65.18 -2.57 -1.02
C ASN A 504 63.93 -3.47 -1.28
N SER A 505 63.88 -4.10 -2.46
CA SER A 505 62.78 -4.99 -2.88
C SER A 505 63.27 -6.39 -3.24
N TYR A 506 62.56 -7.42 -2.80
CA TYR A 506 62.89 -8.83 -3.00
C TYR A 506 61.67 -9.64 -3.50
N SER A 507 61.91 -10.73 -4.23
CA SER A 507 60.87 -11.75 -4.49
C SER A 507 60.70 -12.66 -3.27
N ALA A 508 59.48 -13.12 -2.99
CA ALA A 508 59.19 -14.05 -1.89
C ALA A 508 60.03 -15.33 -1.96
N GLU A 509 60.31 -15.83 -3.17
CA GLU A 509 61.11 -17.03 -3.43
C GLU A 509 62.55 -16.94 -2.91
N VAL A 510 63.07 -15.72 -2.73
CA VAL A 510 64.44 -15.49 -2.26
C VAL A 510 64.65 -15.97 -0.82
N PHE A 511 63.58 -15.98 -0.03
CA PHE A 511 63.62 -16.38 1.38
C PHE A 511 63.06 -17.78 1.64
N LEU A 512 62.69 -18.53 0.58
CA LEU A 512 62.31 -19.92 0.73
C LEU A 512 63.50 -20.76 1.20
N PRO A 513 63.31 -21.73 2.11
CA PRO A 513 64.39 -22.55 2.62
C PRO A 513 65.00 -23.41 1.51
N LYS A 514 66.32 -23.30 1.31
CA LYS A 514 67.10 -24.12 0.37
C LYS A 514 68.01 -25.09 1.12
N GLY A 515 67.43 -26.14 1.68
CA GLY A 515 68.18 -27.12 2.48
C GLY A 515 68.72 -26.51 3.78
N GLU A 516 70.03 -26.64 4.03
CA GLU A 516 70.72 -26.15 5.23
C GLU A 516 71.42 -24.78 5.04
N GLU A 517 71.21 -24.11 3.90
CA GLU A 517 71.82 -22.80 3.66
C GLU A 517 71.33 -21.74 4.67
N ALA A 518 72.25 -20.87 5.11
CA ALA A 518 71.91 -19.78 6.01
C ALA A 518 70.91 -18.81 5.34
N PRO A 519 69.96 -18.22 6.10
CA PRO A 519 68.98 -17.31 5.54
C PRO A 519 69.66 -16.12 4.87
N ARG A 520 69.22 -15.76 3.65
CA ARG A 520 69.74 -14.58 2.96
C ARG A 520 69.43 -13.32 3.78
N PRO A 521 70.44 -12.50 4.15
CA PRO A 521 70.21 -11.29 4.91
C PRO A 521 69.60 -10.17 4.05
N ILE A 522 68.67 -9.42 4.63
CA ILE A 522 68.14 -8.17 4.10
C ILE A 522 69.17 -7.07 4.37
N ASP A 523 69.43 -6.25 3.36
CA ASP A 523 70.28 -5.07 3.48
C ASP A 523 69.47 -3.90 4.06
N TRP A 524 69.83 -3.44 5.25
CA TRP A 524 69.17 -2.32 5.94
C TRP A 524 69.93 -0.99 5.81
N SER A 525 70.97 -0.92 4.96
CA SER A 525 71.82 0.26 4.82
C SER A 525 71.09 1.48 4.22
N GLU A 526 70.12 1.26 3.33
CA GLU A 526 69.35 2.33 2.66
C GLU A 526 68.02 2.68 3.36
N GLY A 527 67.75 2.07 4.52
CA GLY A 527 66.59 2.38 5.35
C GLY A 527 66.01 1.17 6.07
N ASN A 528 65.05 1.43 6.96
CA ASN A 528 64.43 0.41 7.81
C ASN A 528 63.16 -0.23 7.20
N ILE A 529 63.03 -0.24 5.88
CA ILE A 529 61.90 -0.86 5.17
C ILE A 529 62.40 -1.75 4.03
N ALA A 530 61.86 -2.96 3.95
CA ALA A 530 62.07 -3.89 2.85
C ALA A 530 60.72 -4.37 2.32
N VAL A 531 60.61 -4.56 1.00
CA VAL A 531 59.40 -5.09 0.36
C VAL A 531 59.66 -6.48 -0.18
N VAL A 532 58.78 -7.43 0.15
CA VAL A 532 58.80 -8.80 -0.36
C VAL A 532 57.55 -9.00 -1.19
N THR A 533 57.72 -9.27 -2.48
CA THR A 533 56.61 -9.40 -3.42
C THR A 533 56.35 -10.87 -3.70
N VAL A 534 55.11 -11.31 -3.52
CA VAL A 534 54.67 -12.65 -3.93
C VAL A 534 54.44 -12.63 -5.45
N PRO A 535 55.01 -13.58 -6.22
CA PRO A 535 54.81 -13.66 -7.67
C PRO A 535 53.32 -13.75 -8.04
N LYS A 536 52.93 -13.12 -9.15
CA LYS A 536 51.53 -13.08 -9.64
C LYS A 536 51.16 -14.21 -10.59
N GLU A 537 52.16 -14.91 -11.14
CA GLU A 537 52.01 -15.85 -12.24
C GLU A 537 52.25 -17.29 -11.75
N GLY A 538 51.25 -17.89 -11.09
CA GLY A 538 51.28 -19.31 -10.67
C GLY A 538 50.61 -19.53 -9.31
N GLY A 539 49.46 -20.22 -9.31
CA GLY A 539 48.74 -20.68 -8.10
C GLY A 539 48.58 -19.66 -6.98
N SER A 540 48.18 -20.10 -5.79
CA SER A 540 48.49 -19.32 -4.59
C SER A 540 49.88 -19.77 -4.16
N PHE A 541 50.86 -18.86 -4.10
CA PHE A 541 52.20 -19.13 -3.53
C PHE A 541 52.12 -19.93 -2.22
N TRP A 542 51.07 -19.66 -1.44
CA TRP A 542 50.71 -20.33 -0.19
C TRP A 542 50.27 -21.79 -0.35
N SER A 543 49.62 -22.16 -1.46
CA SER A 543 49.20 -23.53 -1.76
C SER A 543 50.27 -24.36 -2.47
N GLU A 544 51.19 -23.70 -3.18
CA GLU A 544 52.24 -24.38 -3.94
C GLU A 544 53.41 -24.86 -3.06
N HIS A 545 53.56 -24.29 -1.86
CA HIS A 545 54.61 -24.66 -0.91
C HIS A 545 54.01 -25.38 0.31
N PRO A 546 54.65 -26.46 0.82
CA PRO A 546 54.23 -27.12 2.05
C PRO A 546 54.19 -26.16 3.25
N GLU A 547 53.29 -26.42 4.19
CA GLU A 547 53.15 -25.61 5.42
C GLU A 547 54.47 -25.47 6.20
N SER A 548 55.31 -26.52 6.19
CA SER A 548 56.64 -26.51 6.82
C SER A 548 57.65 -25.56 6.15
N GLU A 549 57.55 -25.35 4.83
CA GLU A 549 58.39 -24.39 4.11
C GLU A 549 57.92 -22.96 4.38
N ILE A 550 56.61 -22.72 4.38
CA ILE A 550 56.02 -21.43 4.73
C ILE A 550 56.33 -21.06 6.19
N SER A 551 56.30 -22.03 7.11
CA SER A 551 56.70 -21.81 8.51
C SER A 551 58.14 -21.30 8.61
N LYS A 552 59.08 -21.99 7.96
CA LYS A 552 60.49 -21.58 7.93
C LYS A 552 60.67 -20.22 7.26
N TRP A 553 59.91 -19.95 6.20
CA TRP A 553 59.91 -18.66 5.52
C TRP A 553 59.53 -17.52 6.47
N PHE A 554 58.44 -17.67 7.24
CA PHE A 554 58.05 -16.69 8.24
C PHE A 554 59.08 -16.58 9.37
N GLU A 555 59.68 -17.68 9.84
CA GLU A 555 60.77 -17.64 10.82
C GLU A 555 61.96 -16.81 10.33
N ILE A 556 62.34 -16.97 9.05
CA ILE A 556 63.40 -16.19 8.42
C ILE A 556 63.06 -14.69 8.42
N LEU A 557 61.83 -14.32 8.02
CA LEU A 557 61.43 -12.92 8.02
C LEU A 557 61.36 -12.33 9.43
N ARG A 558 60.85 -13.11 10.39
CA ARG A 558 60.78 -12.73 11.81
C ARG A 558 62.17 -12.49 12.40
N PHE A 559 63.16 -13.31 12.07
CA PHE A 559 64.52 -13.15 12.59
C PHE A 559 65.20 -11.86 12.09
N GLN A 560 64.85 -11.42 10.89
CA GLN A 560 65.50 -10.28 10.22
C GLN A 560 64.82 -8.93 10.47
N SER A 561 63.65 -8.91 11.11
CA SER A 561 62.82 -7.71 11.26
C SER A 561 62.17 -7.61 12.63
N ASP A 562 61.77 -6.39 12.97
CA ASP A 562 60.98 -6.14 14.17
C ASP A 562 59.48 -6.36 13.88
N PHE A 563 59.05 -6.04 12.65
CA PHE A 563 57.68 -6.23 12.16
C PHE A 563 57.63 -6.77 10.72
N VAL A 564 56.72 -7.71 10.47
CA VAL A 564 56.30 -8.15 9.14
C VAL A 564 54.84 -7.74 8.95
N ILE A 565 54.54 -6.92 7.94
CA ILE A 565 53.18 -6.48 7.62
C ILE A 565 52.77 -7.06 6.28
N ILE A 566 51.69 -7.83 6.25
CA ILE A 566 51.19 -8.48 5.04
C ILE A 566 50.03 -7.66 4.47
N ASP A 567 50.19 -7.17 3.24
CA ASP A 567 49.09 -6.65 2.43
C ASP A 567 48.39 -7.80 1.71
N SER A 568 47.07 -7.82 1.80
CA SER A 568 46.27 -8.96 1.35
C SER A 568 45.15 -8.58 0.41
N ALA A 569 44.72 -9.55 -0.40
CA ALA A 569 43.45 -9.47 -1.12
C ALA A 569 42.26 -9.33 -0.13
N PRO A 570 41.10 -8.80 -0.56
CA PRO A 570 39.93 -8.75 0.31
C PRO A 570 39.43 -10.15 0.72
N VAL A 571 39.05 -10.34 1.98
CA VAL A 571 38.60 -11.64 2.54
C VAL A 571 37.41 -12.21 1.78
N LEU A 572 36.46 -11.37 1.34
CA LEU A 572 35.29 -11.86 0.60
C LEU A 572 35.57 -12.15 -0.89
N ALA A 573 36.78 -11.84 -1.36
CA ALA A 573 37.18 -11.99 -2.76
C ALA A 573 38.24 -13.09 -2.97
N SER A 574 39.00 -13.47 -1.92
CA SER A 574 40.02 -14.53 -2.01
C SER A 574 40.02 -15.41 -0.75
N THR A 575 40.25 -16.71 -0.95
CA THR A 575 40.44 -17.73 0.08
C THR A 575 41.90 -17.92 0.47
N ASP A 576 42.84 -17.31 -0.26
CA ASP A 576 44.29 -17.56 -0.12
C ASP A 576 44.84 -17.15 1.25
N LEU A 577 44.10 -16.32 1.96
CA LEU A 577 44.46 -15.86 3.30
C LEU A 577 44.23 -16.91 4.37
N MET A 578 43.34 -17.88 4.17
CA MET A 578 42.94 -18.79 5.25
C MET A 578 44.09 -19.68 5.74
N GLY A 579 45.04 -20.01 4.87
CA GLY A 579 46.24 -20.75 5.24
C GLY A 579 47.27 -19.95 6.06
N LEU A 580 47.10 -18.63 6.18
CA LEU A 580 48.03 -17.76 6.91
C LEU A 580 47.75 -17.69 8.42
N ALA A 581 46.63 -18.24 8.89
CA ALA A 581 46.20 -18.11 10.29
C ALA A 581 47.27 -18.59 11.29
N SER A 582 47.94 -19.71 10.99
CA SER A 582 48.99 -20.29 11.84
C SER A 582 50.28 -19.45 11.89
N PHE A 583 50.47 -18.51 10.96
CA PHE A 583 51.72 -17.75 10.81
C PHE A 583 51.59 -16.28 11.22
N VAL A 584 50.37 -15.80 11.40
CA VAL A 584 50.05 -14.39 11.68
C VAL A 584 49.74 -14.24 13.17
N ASP A 585 50.39 -13.28 13.82
CA ASP A 585 50.17 -12.98 15.24
C ASP A 585 48.90 -12.15 15.48
N GLY A 586 48.37 -11.52 14.43
CA GLY A 586 46.98 -11.05 14.40
C GLY A 586 46.64 -10.17 13.21
N VAL A 587 45.36 -9.82 13.12
CA VAL A 587 44.74 -9.20 11.95
C VAL A 587 44.24 -7.79 12.28
N LEU A 588 44.67 -6.82 11.47
CA LEU A 588 44.10 -5.48 11.42
C LEU A 588 43.06 -5.40 10.30
N VAL A 589 41.81 -5.14 10.67
CA VAL A 589 40.70 -5.04 9.72
C VAL A 589 40.48 -3.60 9.29
N VAL A 590 40.57 -3.33 8.01
CA VAL A 590 40.26 -2.02 7.41
C VAL A 590 38.81 -2.01 6.95
N ALA A 591 38.06 -1.00 7.38
CA ALA A 591 36.74 -0.67 6.86
C ALA A 591 36.74 0.77 6.34
N ARG A 592 36.07 1.00 5.22
CA ARG A 592 35.96 2.33 4.63
C ARG A 592 34.63 2.98 5.00
N ASN A 593 34.72 4.16 5.62
CA ASN A 593 33.58 4.91 6.11
C ASN A 593 32.58 5.24 4.99
N SER A 594 31.30 4.99 5.25
CA SER A 594 30.19 5.18 4.29
C SER A 594 30.33 4.37 2.98
N PHE A 595 31.23 3.38 2.93
CA PHE A 595 31.49 2.54 1.76
C PHE A 595 31.30 1.06 2.08
N THR A 596 32.03 0.53 3.07
CA THR A 596 31.93 -0.87 3.50
C THR A 596 30.52 -1.14 4.05
N ARG A 597 29.84 -2.19 3.59
CA ARG A 597 28.49 -2.54 4.06
C ARG A 597 28.58 -3.27 5.39
N GLU A 598 27.64 -3.00 6.30
CA GLU A 598 27.57 -3.68 7.61
C GLU A 598 27.58 -5.20 7.45
N ARG A 599 26.76 -5.73 6.53
CA ARG A 599 26.67 -7.17 6.27
C ARG A 599 28.00 -7.78 5.82
N ASP A 600 28.76 -7.05 4.99
CA ASP A 600 30.01 -7.54 4.41
C ASP A 600 31.12 -7.50 5.46
N PHE A 601 31.13 -6.44 6.28
CA PHE A 601 32.01 -6.29 7.42
C PHE A 601 31.82 -7.41 8.47
N LEU A 602 30.57 -7.68 8.86
CA LEU A 602 30.24 -8.76 9.80
C LEU A 602 30.59 -10.14 9.23
N ARG A 603 30.31 -10.37 7.94
CA ARG A 603 30.63 -11.64 7.26
C ARG A 603 32.13 -11.90 7.24
N MET A 604 32.94 -10.90 6.91
CA MET A 604 34.40 -11.00 6.99
C MET A 604 34.85 -11.33 8.42
N GLY A 605 34.33 -10.63 9.43
CA GLY A 605 34.66 -10.91 10.83
C GLY A 605 34.34 -12.35 11.24
N GLY A 606 33.20 -12.88 10.78
CA GLY A 606 32.82 -14.28 10.94
C GLY A 606 33.82 -15.25 10.29
N ILE A 607 34.18 -15.03 9.02
CA ILE A 607 35.15 -15.87 8.30
C ILE A 607 36.52 -15.86 9.00
N LEU A 608 37.02 -14.69 9.39
CA LEU A 608 38.30 -14.58 10.09
C LEU A 608 38.28 -15.35 11.42
N THR A 609 37.18 -15.25 12.17
CA THR A 609 37.02 -15.98 13.44
C THR A 609 36.90 -17.49 13.22
N GLU A 610 36.15 -17.92 12.21
CA GLU A 610 35.98 -19.34 11.84
C GLU A 610 37.31 -20.01 11.48
N HIS A 611 38.22 -19.26 10.84
CA HIS A 611 39.56 -19.72 10.48
C HIS A 611 40.62 -19.41 11.55
N ASN A 612 40.23 -19.16 12.80
CA ASN A 612 41.12 -18.96 13.95
C ASN A 612 42.09 -17.77 13.85
N PHE A 613 41.74 -16.72 13.10
CA PHE A 613 42.52 -15.48 13.14
C PHE A 613 42.25 -14.69 14.43
N GLU A 614 43.31 -14.21 15.07
CA GLU A 614 43.20 -13.24 16.16
C GLU A 614 42.99 -11.83 15.59
N ILE A 615 41.76 -11.33 15.63
CA ILE A 615 41.45 -9.98 15.14
C ILE A 615 41.85 -8.95 16.21
N MET A 616 42.97 -8.26 15.99
CA MET A 616 43.49 -7.26 16.93
C MET A 616 42.56 -6.06 17.07
N GLY A 617 41.92 -5.66 15.97
CA GLY A 617 41.03 -4.52 15.94
C GLY A 617 40.78 -3.98 14.54
N THR A 618 40.24 -2.78 14.49
CA THR A 618 39.73 -2.16 13.27
C THR A 618 40.41 -0.83 12.96
N LEU A 619 40.43 -0.45 11.68
CA LEU A 619 40.79 0.88 11.20
C LEU A 619 39.68 1.39 10.31
N LEU A 620 39.18 2.59 10.61
CA LEU A 620 38.19 3.26 9.80
C LEU A 620 38.87 4.23 8.83
N ASN A 621 39.02 3.80 7.58
CA ASN A 621 39.55 4.64 6.52
C ASN A 621 38.48 5.56 5.93
N ASP A 622 38.91 6.64 5.27
CA ASP A 622 38.05 7.62 4.61
C ASP A 622 37.09 8.31 5.59
N SER A 623 37.54 8.45 6.84
CA SER A 623 36.78 9.10 7.90
C SER A 623 36.56 10.58 7.55
N LYS A 624 35.41 11.12 7.91
CA LYS A 624 35.23 12.58 7.87
C LYS A 624 36.02 13.13 9.04
N SER A 625 37.12 13.83 8.76
CA SER A 625 37.97 14.43 9.79
C SER A 625 37.10 15.22 10.76
N PRO A 626 37.15 14.96 12.08
CA PRO A 626 36.64 15.89 13.04
C PRO A 626 37.60 17.08 13.02
N HIS A 627 37.28 18.12 12.24
CA HIS A 627 37.95 19.42 12.28
C HIS A 627 37.90 20.12 13.68
N ILE A 628 37.51 19.42 14.75
CA ILE A 628 37.07 20.03 16.01
C ILE A 628 37.98 19.74 17.22
N GLN A 629 39.07 18.96 17.13
CA GLN A 629 39.91 18.68 18.32
C GLN A 629 41.41 18.96 18.25
N TYR A 630 41.97 19.33 17.09
CA TYR A 630 43.41 19.63 16.96
C TYR A 630 43.75 21.12 16.82
N SER A 631 42.80 22.03 17.11
CA SER A 631 43.09 23.46 17.28
C SER A 631 43.75 23.73 18.64
N TYR A 632 44.89 23.12 18.90
CA TYR A 632 45.86 23.62 19.86
C TYR A 632 47.13 23.92 19.08
N GLY A 633 47.40 25.21 18.90
CA GLY A 633 48.48 25.73 18.09
C GLY A 633 49.83 25.17 18.52
N TYR A 634 50.39 24.30 17.70
CA TYR A 634 51.81 23.96 17.73
C TYR A 634 52.32 23.92 16.29
N THR A 635 52.66 25.10 15.76
CA THR A 635 53.56 25.20 14.63
C THR A 635 54.96 24.86 15.12
N PRO A 636 55.65 23.84 14.56
CA PRO A 636 57.07 23.67 14.82
C PRO A 636 57.79 24.84 14.16
N ASP A 637 58.34 25.73 14.99
CA ASP A 637 59.10 26.89 14.55
C ASP A 637 60.35 26.43 13.79
N LYS A 638 60.37 26.63 12.48
CA LYS A 638 61.50 26.33 11.59
C LYS A 638 62.13 27.60 11.01
N ASP A 639 61.81 28.79 11.53
CA ASP A 639 62.23 30.06 10.93
C ASP A 639 63.33 30.82 11.70
N GLU A 640 63.90 30.27 12.77
CA GLU A 640 64.96 30.96 13.51
C GLU A 640 66.35 30.96 12.85
N HIS A 641 66.64 30.03 11.93
CA HIS A 641 67.94 29.99 11.26
C HIS A 641 68.06 30.90 10.02
N ARG A 642 66.95 31.37 9.44
CA ARG A 642 66.97 32.16 8.20
C ARG A 642 66.98 33.68 8.40
N LYS A 643 66.82 34.16 9.64
CA LYS A 643 66.81 35.60 9.98
C LYS A 643 68.17 36.16 10.40
N LYS A 644 69.19 35.33 10.68
CA LYS A 644 70.53 35.82 11.04
C LYS A 644 71.44 36.13 9.85
N GLU A 645 71.21 35.54 8.66
CA GLU A 645 72.05 35.81 7.48
C GLU A 645 71.64 37.06 6.67
N ARG A 646 70.42 37.60 6.87
CA ARG A 646 69.97 38.81 6.14
C ARG A 646 70.25 40.13 6.87
N LYS A 647 70.98 40.11 7.99
CA LYS A 647 71.43 41.31 8.72
C LYS A 647 72.95 41.53 8.68
N ALA A 648 73.69 40.75 7.89
CA ALA A 648 75.14 40.85 7.73
C ALA A 648 75.58 40.99 6.26
N GLY A 649 74.73 41.58 5.41
CA GLY A 649 75.02 41.87 4.00
C GLY A 649 74.82 43.34 3.71
#